data_AF-A0A957HHL8-F1
#
_entry.id   AF-A0A957HHL8-F1
#
_cell.length_a   1.000
_cell.length_b   1.000
_cell.length_c   1.000
_cell.angle_alpha   90.00
_cell.angle_beta   90.00
_cell.angle_gamma   90.00
#
_symmetry.space_group_name_H-M   'P 1'
#
loop_
_entity.id
_entity.type
_entity.pdbx_description
1 polymer ?
#
loop_
_entity_poly.entity_id
_entity_poly.type
_entity_poly.pdbx_seq_one_letter_code
_entity_poly.pdbx_strand_id
1 'polypeptide(L)'
;MKRCYKRFGPVFLALVVLLLTASVMPIRTFAQATFPQEHPAQLNLRQSSAGSLAALVPALHRPSERLTRSSQLTNRPGTGFAEQLVVALPTPRQNGLQAATAVCLVTTTADSGGGSLRDCLSNATSGDVIQFDTAVFPPSSPATISVLTPLPSIVVDSLTIDGSNAGVIVNGSQLSAGSGFELLEVDNITIQGLQIVNFPWVGVDILINTTNAIIGGDRNVGTGPLGQGNLISGNAWAGVWILGDQTTGNVIQGNYIGTNLAGNSAYGGQELGLIIAEGAHDNFVGGPTASTRNVISGHFDLFSGSGTGVFIQDPNSDNNLIQGNLIGTDASGTAAVNNYFGVVLMNGTQGNIIGGSTAAQRNIISGNFGYGIWIGDDPSLPNDINITTNNQIIGNYIGTNINGTAELFLQSLGILVDQYSSNITIGGTAPGMGNLISGHSLGSGVQFQGPNNSGHQVLGNFVGTNASGTAAIGNGQGIAVAFGTQNVTIGGTTPGARNVVSGNVGAGILIQDVGSTGNQVLGNYVGTNPTGTASLPNDSGIGIINGAAENSIGGSITGAGNLVSGNNFIGIQLQGNGSSQNIVQGNIVGLDVSGTQAIMNVVGIGVNDAQNNQIGGSTAASRNLISGNQVGLTLQSSGASGNLVLGNLIGTNAAGDTAVPNDYGIQIVLGAHNNTIGGDTLGAGNLISGNRIVGLAIHGTGSAQNNVWGNLIGTNLNGTTAIGNDVGIGLLVGASQNEIGGTTSAKRNLISGNQDAGVLIQDRETETDTTNHGTTANWVAGNYIGTNLAGDAAIANKWGVAIAFGTAGNRIGGVEPGARNVISGNTDAGVQIEGVGASANQVEGNTIGLNAAGTGTVANYDGITLIQGASDNLIGGATTSAGNVISGNAHTGIFVQGQGTSGNLIQGNQIGTSGSDAAAWPNGSHGLLLTSNAEANQVGPGNKIMYNGGNGIAIDGNLTVGNTITQNSIYRNTGAELQFLNPNTPTPIQSTPQIEYLAASQIISATLCANCTIEVFGNTSSEPAGEAFIRQCVTDGSGILNCQDAAFATWPYLAITVTDAGAAGTTSGFYAVGGGVEPSCDYCVYLPLAIK
;
A
#
# COMPACT_ATOMS: atom_id res chain seq x y z
N MET A 1 -20.58 -16.99 4.97
CA MET A 1 -19.79 -17.86 4.09
C MET A 1 -20.46 -19.19 3.69
N LYS A 2 -21.80 -19.32 3.67
CA LYS A 2 -22.49 -20.31 2.82
C LYS A 2 -23.76 -19.75 2.14
N ARG A 3 -23.59 -18.81 1.19
CA ARG A 3 -24.46 -18.57 0.00
C ARG A 3 -24.03 -17.28 -0.73
N CYS A 4 -22.87 -17.30 -1.39
CA CYS A 4 -22.55 -16.38 -2.49
C CYS A 4 -21.54 -17.02 -3.47
N TYR A 5 -21.74 -18.32 -3.77
CA TYR A 5 -20.93 -19.06 -4.75
C TYR A 5 -21.80 -19.75 -5.81
N LYS A 6 -22.91 -19.10 -6.21
CA LYS A 6 -23.79 -19.57 -7.28
C LYS A 6 -24.22 -18.41 -8.20
N ARG A 7 -23.25 -17.82 -8.87
CA ARG A 7 -23.36 -17.26 -10.22
C ARG A 7 -21.93 -17.11 -10.73
N PHE A 8 -21.46 -18.15 -11.41
CA PHE A 8 -20.26 -18.31 -12.25
C PHE A 8 -19.63 -19.68 -11.99
N GLY A 9 -20.21 -20.70 -12.61
CA GLY A 9 -19.44 -21.84 -13.11
C GLY A 9 -19.78 -22.00 -14.60
N PRO A 10 -19.10 -22.86 -15.38
CA PRO A 10 -17.75 -23.40 -15.22
C PRO A 10 -16.98 -23.29 -16.57
N VAL A 11 -15.89 -22.51 -16.63
CA VAL A 11 -14.91 -22.61 -17.76
C VAL A 11 -13.45 -22.65 -17.26
N PHE A 12 -13.19 -22.51 -15.95
CA PHE A 12 -11.83 -22.44 -15.43
C PHE A 12 -11.33 -23.71 -14.73
N LEU A 13 -11.88 -24.88 -15.10
CA LEU A 13 -11.41 -26.18 -14.64
C LEU A 13 -11.31 -27.17 -15.80
N ALA A 14 -10.59 -26.78 -16.85
CA ALA A 14 -10.13 -27.67 -17.93
C ALA A 14 -8.79 -27.25 -18.57
N LEU A 15 -8.06 -26.27 -18.02
CA LEU A 15 -6.72 -25.89 -18.51
C LEU A 15 -5.64 -25.77 -17.42
N VAL A 16 -5.95 -26.15 -16.17
CA VAL A 16 -5.01 -26.09 -15.02
C VAL A 16 -4.62 -27.49 -14.52
N VAL A 17 -5.05 -28.56 -15.21
CA VAL A 17 -4.65 -29.96 -14.89
C VAL A 17 -3.86 -30.61 -16.04
N LEU A 18 -3.25 -29.81 -16.92
CA LEU A 18 -2.36 -30.34 -17.97
C LEU A 18 -1.06 -29.54 -18.19
N LEU A 19 -0.59 -28.81 -17.16
CA LEU A 19 0.69 -28.09 -17.18
C LEU A 19 1.46 -28.17 -15.83
N LEU A 20 1.27 -29.26 -15.07
CA LEU A 20 2.03 -29.53 -13.84
C LEU A 20 2.81 -30.86 -13.89
N THR A 21 3.20 -31.31 -15.08
CA THR A 21 4.17 -32.40 -15.27
C THR A 21 5.02 -32.15 -16.52
N ALA A 22 6.35 -32.21 -16.35
CA ALA A 22 7.45 -31.83 -17.27
C ALA A 22 7.72 -30.31 -17.30
N SER A 23 8.86 -29.76 -16.89
CA SER A 23 10.23 -30.29 -16.78
C SER A 23 11.06 -29.47 -15.78
N VAL A 24 11.41 -30.08 -14.65
CA VAL A 24 12.55 -29.64 -13.83
C VAL A 24 13.78 -30.32 -14.42
N MET A 25 14.61 -29.58 -15.14
CA MET A 25 16.01 -29.98 -15.38
C MET A 25 16.84 -29.47 -14.20
N PRO A 26 17.63 -30.32 -13.54
CA PRO A 26 18.38 -29.93 -12.36
C PRO A 26 19.69 -29.22 -12.74
N ILE A 27 19.96 -28.14 -12.01
CA ILE A 27 21.28 -27.53 -11.85
C ILE A 27 22.24 -28.62 -11.36
N ARG A 28 23.30 -28.89 -12.13
CA ARG A 28 24.42 -29.74 -11.72
C ARG A 28 25.29 -28.95 -10.74
N THR A 29 25.14 -29.22 -9.46
CA THR A 29 26.17 -28.92 -8.45
C THR A 29 27.33 -29.89 -8.63
N PHE A 30 28.54 -29.34 -8.82
CA PHE A 30 29.77 -30.12 -8.78
C PHE A 30 29.97 -30.71 -7.38
N ALA A 31 30.25 -32.01 -7.35
CA ALA A 31 30.44 -32.79 -6.15
C ALA A 31 31.69 -32.34 -5.36
N GLN A 32 31.49 -31.96 -4.10
CA GLN A 32 32.52 -32.11 -3.06
C GLN A 32 32.36 -33.51 -2.45
N ALA A 33 33.41 -34.33 -2.57
CA ALA A 33 33.52 -35.59 -1.86
C ALA A 33 33.77 -35.32 -0.36
N THR A 34 32.95 -35.96 0.46
CA THR A 34 32.95 -36.01 1.93
C THR A 34 34.17 -36.68 2.54
N PHE A 35 34.63 -36.22 3.72
CA PHE A 35 34.89 -37.01 4.95
C PHE A 35 35.26 -36.07 6.14
N PRO A 36 35.16 -36.49 7.42
CA PRO A 36 34.25 -35.91 8.41
C PRO A 36 34.93 -35.16 9.57
N GLN A 37 34.10 -34.58 10.43
CA GLN A 37 34.44 -33.82 11.64
C GLN A 37 35.38 -34.53 12.61
N GLU A 38 36.32 -33.76 13.20
CA GLU A 38 36.59 -33.73 14.64
C GLU A 38 37.11 -32.33 15.05
N HIS A 39 36.54 -31.75 16.12
CA HIS A 39 37.22 -30.85 17.05
C HIS A 39 37.62 -31.73 18.27
N PRO A 40 38.69 -31.46 19.07
CA PRO A 40 39.11 -30.12 19.51
C PRO A 40 40.64 -29.93 19.79
N ALA A 41 40.97 -28.74 20.31
CA ALA A 41 42.07 -28.43 21.25
C ALA A 41 43.38 -27.73 20.76
N GLN A 42 43.77 -26.79 21.63
CA GLN A 42 44.88 -25.85 21.66
C GLN A 42 46.28 -26.41 21.35
N LEU A 43 47.13 -25.59 20.70
CA LEU A 43 48.53 -25.41 21.13
C LEU A 43 49.16 -24.11 20.56
N ASN A 44 49.77 -23.32 21.44
CA ASN A 44 50.71 -22.24 21.12
C ASN A 44 51.97 -22.79 20.44
N LEU A 45 52.60 -22.03 19.52
CA LEU A 45 54.02 -21.61 19.57
C LEU A 45 54.53 -20.87 18.29
N ARG A 46 55.12 -19.70 18.55
CA ARG A 46 56.20 -18.93 17.92
C ARG A 46 56.91 -19.40 16.61
N GLN A 47 57.12 -18.40 15.76
CA GLN A 47 58.36 -17.97 15.03
C GLN A 47 59.06 -18.89 14.00
N SER A 48 59.24 -18.28 12.81
CA SER A 48 60.49 -18.07 12.05
C SER A 48 60.76 -18.87 10.75
N SER A 49 61.23 -18.08 9.78
CA SER A 49 62.22 -18.32 8.72
C SER A 49 61.85 -19.06 7.42
N ALA A 50 61.89 -18.26 6.35
CA ALA A 50 62.64 -18.43 5.09
C ALA A 50 62.85 -19.83 4.50
N GLY A 51 62.42 -19.99 3.24
CA GLY A 51 62.84 -21.06 2.33
C GLY A 51 62.29 -20.84 0.92
N SER A 52 63.10 -20.25 0.05
CA SER A 52 62.83 -19.94 -1.36
C SER A 52 62.73 -21.18 -2.26
N LEU A 53 61.94 -21.08 -3.33
CA LEU A 53 62.35 -21.54 -4.67
C LEU A 53 61.65 -20.69 -5.74
N ALA A 54 62.47 -19.90 -6.43
CA ALA A 54 62.10 -19.00 -7.51
C ALA A 54 62.14 -19.71 -8.87
N ALA A 55 61.36 -19.17 -9.82
CA ALA A 55 61.74 -18.72 -11.17
C ALA A 55 60.65 -19.06 -12.21
N LEU A 56 60.30 -18.26 -13.22
CA LEU A 56 61.11 -17.43 -14.14
C LEU A 56 60.09 -16.51 -14.92
N VAL A 57 60.06 -15.16 -14.81
CA VAL A 57 60.47 -14.10 -15.81
C VAL A 57 59.32 -13.04 -15.96
N PRO A 58 59.55 -11.71 -16.15
CA PRO A 58 59.94 -10.73 -15.12
C PRO A 58 58.97 -9.52 -15.01
N ALA A 59 58.96 -8.89 -13.83
CA ALA A 59 58.38 -7.56 -13.64
C ALA A 59 59.35 -6.45 -14.10
N LEU A 60 58.81 -5.37 -14.67
CA LEU A 60 59.40 -4.04 -14.58
C LEU A 60 58.31 -3.08 -14.08
N HIS A 61 58.12 -3.12 -12.76
CA HIS A 61 57.41 -2.09 -12.01
C HIS A 61 58.41 -1.54 -10.98
N ARG A 62 58.66 -0.23 -11.02
CA ARG A 62 59.20 0.52 -9.88
C ARG A 62 58.30 1.72 -9.62
N PRO A 63 58.05 2.04 -8.34
CA PRO A 63 57.03 3.01 -7.94
C PRO A 63 57.57 4.43 -8.07
N SER A 64 56.74 5.37 -8.51
CA SER A 64 57.02 6.80 -8.37
C SER A 64 56.17 7.42 -7.26
N GLU A 65 56.85 8.24 -6.48
CA GLU A 65 56.42 8.82 -5.22
C GLU A 65 55.27 9.82 -5.38
N ARG A 66 54.19 9.53 -4.67
CA ARG A 66 53.37 10.45 -3.86
C ARG A 66 53.81 11.93 -3.86
N LEU A 67 53.11 12.77 -4.61
CA LEU A 67 52.95 14.19 -4.29
C LEU A 67 51.55 14.43 -3.73
N THR A 68 51.49 14.54 -2.41
CA THR A 68 50.33 15.01 -1.67
C THR A 68 50.02 16.48 -2.02
N ARG A 69 48.82 16.75 -2.56
CA ARG A 69 48.10 17.98 -2.22
C ARG A 69 46.65 17.65 -1.88
N SER A 70 46.38 17.85 -0.59
CA SER A 70 45.08 17.94 0.03
C SER A 70 44.26 19.07 -0.57
N SER A 71 43.02 18.77 -0.96
CA SER A 71 41.90 19.68 -0.69
C SER A 71 40.70 18.85 -0.25
N GLN A 72 40.52 18.86 1.07
CA GLN A 72 39.26 18.65 1.78
C GLN A 72 38.04 19.11 0.96
N LEU A 73 37.14 18.18 0.65
CA LEU A 73 35.72 18.48 0.50
C LEU A 73 34.97 17.58 1.47
N THR A 74 34.57 18.19 2.56
CA THR A 74 33.69 17.63 3.58
C THR A 74 32.27 17.46 3.02
N ASN A 75 31.63 16.38 3.45
CA ASN A 75 30.20 16.13 3.37
C ASN A 75 29.34 17.40 3.50
N ARG A 76 28.46 17.64 2.51
CA ARG A 76 27.10 18.17 2.72
C ARG A 76 26.16 17.73 1.58
N PRO A 77 24.91 17.34 1.88
CA PRO A 77 23.91 16.95 0.90
C PRO A 77 23.10 18.16 0.42
N GLY A 78 22.67 18.12 -0.85
CA GLY A 78 21.51 18.87 -1.33
C GLY A 78 21.78 20.08 -2.23
N THR A 79 21.13 20.03 -3.42
CA THR A 79 20.68 21.12 -4.30
C THR A 79 21.71 21.75 -5.24
N GLY A 80 21.56 21.48 -6.55
CA GLY A 80 22.24 22.23 -7.62
C GLY A 80 22.50 21.46 -8.92
N PHE A 81 21.49 20.84 -9.54
CA PHE A 81 21.61 20.35 -10.92
C PHE A 81 21.27 21.47 -11.89
N ALA A 82 22.29 22.08 -12.51
CA ALA A 82 22.24 22.72 -13.83
C ALA A 82 23.65 23.25 -14.18
N GLU A 83 24.59 22.37 -14.48
CA GLU A 83 25.62 22.72 -15.45
C GLU A 83 25.88 21.51 -16.34
N GLN A 84 25.50 21.72 -17.59
CA GLN A 84 25.58 20.79 -18.69
C GLN A 84 27.07 20.59 -18.97
N LEU A 85 27.64 19.45 -18.57
CA LEU A 85 28.93 19.01 -19.08
C LEU A 85 28.71 18.62 -20.55
N VAL A 86 28.61 19.63 -21.41
CA VAL A 86 28.95 19.48 -22.81
C VAL A 86 30.44 19.17 -22.78
N VAL A 87 30.80 17.88 -22.80
CA VAL A 87 32.12 17.50 -23.28
C VAL A 87 32.15 18.04 -24.71
N ALA A 88 32.79 19.19 -24.89
CA ALA A 88 33.13 19.67 -26.20
C ALA A 88 33.91 18.53 -26.85
N LEU A 89 33.36 17.97 -27.93
CA LEU A 89 34.12 17.11 -28.84
C LEU A 89 35.49 17.79 -29.01
N PRO A 90 36.61 17.06 -28.90
CA PRO A 90 37.91 17.65 -29.15
C PRO A 90 37.86 18.32 -30.53
N THR A 91 37.78 19.64 -30.57
CA THR A 91 37.95 20.38 -31.81
C THR A 91 39.39 20.15 -32.23
N PRO A 92 39.66 19.76 -33.49
CA PRO A 92 41.02 19.55 -33.94
C PRO A 92 41.82 20.82 -33.63
N ARG A 93 42.89 20.71 -32.83
CA ARG A 93 43.81 21.83 -32.63
C ARG A 93 44.39 22.17 -33.99
N GLN A 94 43.95 23.28 -34.58
CA GLN A 94 44.64 23.83 -35.74
C GLN A 94 45.96 24.49 -35.30
N ASN A 95 47.03 23.78 -35.65
CA ASN A 95 48.27 24.27 -36.21
C ASN A 95 49.17 25.16 -35.35
N GLY A 96 50.16 24.51 -34.74
CA GLY A 96 51.54 25.01 -34.71
C GLY A 96 52.41 24.13 -35.63
N LEU A 97 52.72 24.63 -36.82
CA LEU A 97 53.77 24.15 -37.76
C LEU A 97 53.84 22.62 -38.00
N GLN A 98 52.92 22.09 -38.82
CA GLN A 98 53.01 20.72 -39.35
C GLN A 98 54.05 20.62 -40.47
N ALA A 99 54.93 19.61 -40.37
CA ALA A 99 55.63 19.04 -41.51
C ALA A 99 54.61 18.51 -42.53
N ALA A 100 54.97 18.45 -43.82
CA ALA A 100 54.08 17.97 -44.87
C ALA A 100 53.58 16.55 -44.57
N THR A 101 52.25 16.36 -44.55
CA THR A 101 51.59 15.05 -44.39
C THR A 101 52.01 14.12 -45.52
N ALA A 102 52.71 13.03 -45.22
CA ALA A 102 53.04 12.02 -46.21
C ALA A 102 51.89 11.01 -46.32
N VAL A 103 51.48 10.71 -47.56
CA VAL A 103 50.47 9.69 -47.85
C VAL A 103 51.19 8.40 -48.25
N CYS A 104 51.01 7.32 -47.47
CA CYS A 104 51.40 5.99 -47.89
C CYS A 104 50.22 5.31 -48.59
N LEU A 105 50.36 5.03 -49.89
CA LEU A 105 49.33 4.38 -50.68
C LEU A 105 49.57 2.86 -50.71
N VAL A 106 48.62 2.08 -50.20
CA VAL A 106 48.61 0.61 -50.27
C VAL A 106 48.14 0.19 -51.65
N THR A 107 49.02 -0.48 -52.41
CA THR A 107 48.82 -0.83 -53.83
C THR A 107 48.80 -2.34 -54.08
N THR A 108 48.73 -3.17 -53.04
CA THR A 108 48.67 -4.63 -53.18
C THR A 108 47.88 -5.27 -52.04
N THR A 109 47.27 -6.42 -52.31
CA THR A 109 46.61 -7.28 -51.31
C THR A 109 47.58 -8.24 -50.61
N ALA A 110 48.87 -8.22 -50.96
CA ALA A 110 49.87 -9.05 -50.33
C ALA A 110 50.08 -8.69 -48.84
N ASP A 111 50.30 -9.68 -47.99
CA ASP A 111 50.56 -9.51 -46.54
C ASP A 111 51.85 -8.73 -46.23
N SER A 112 52.85 -8.79 -47.11
CA SER A 112 54.15 -8.14 -46.94
C SER A 112 54.79 -7.80 -48.29
N GLY A 113 55.86 -7.00 -48.25
CA GLY A 113 56.56 -6.47 -49.43
C GLY A 113 56.13 -5.03 -49.76
N GLY A 114 56.86 -4.39 -50.68
CA GLY A 114 56.66 -2.98 -51.02
C GLY A 114 55.21 -2.66 -51.43
N GLY A 115 54.65 -1.59 -50.86
CA GLY A 115 53.28 -1.14 -51.14
C GLY A 115 52.17 -1.94 -50.45
N SER A 116 52.51 -2.88 -49.56
CA SER A 116 51.55 -3.57 -48.69
C SER A 116 51.14 -2.70 -47.48
N LEU A 117 50.03 -3.04 -46.83
CA LEU A 117 49.61 -2.39 -45.58
C LEU A 117 50.71 -2.49 -44.51
N ARG A 118 51.38 -3.64 -44.41
CA ARG A 118 52.49 -3.86 -43.47
C ARG A 118 53.67 -2.94 -43.75
N ASP A 119 54.04 -2.77 -45.02
CA ASP A 119 55.11 -1.85 -45.43
C ASP A 119 54.76 -0.39 -45.06
N CYS A 120 53.52 0.03 -45.27
CA CYS A 120 53.06 1.35 -44.83
C CYS A 120 53.10 1.51 -43.30
N LEU A 121 52.63 0.52 -42.53
CA LEU A 121 52.64 0.57 -41.07
C LEU A 121 54.06 0.61 -40.50
N SER A 122 54.99 -0.19 -41.03
CA SER A 122 56.38 -0.23 -40.56
C SER A 122 57.19 1.02 -40.85
N ASN A 123 56.80 1.79 -41.87
CA ASN A 123 57.50 3.03 -42.28
C ASN A 123 56.75 4.30 -41.89
N ALA A 124 55.61 4.20 -41.20
CA ALA A 124 54.80 5.33 -40.82
C ALA A 124 55.53 6.26 -39.85
N THR A 125 55.33 7.56 -40.04
CA THR A 125 55.76 8.62 -39.13
C THR A 125 54.56 9.42 -38.63
N SER A 126 54.78 10.25 -37.61
CA SER A 126 53.69 10.98 -36.99
C SER A 126 53.02 11.95 -37.97
N GLY A 127 51.68 11.88 -38.06
CA GLY A 127 50.87 12.69 -38.98
C GLY A 127 50.66 12.07 -40.37
N ASP A 128 51.23 10.89 -40.65
CA ASP A 128 51.05 10.22 -41.93
C ASP A 128 49.61 9.71 -42.13
N VAL A 129 49.23 9.56 -43.40
CA VAL A 129 47.94 8.98 -43.81
C VAL A 129 48.20 7.74 -44.67
N ILE A 130 47.70 6.59 -44.23
CA ILE A 130 47.67 5.35 -45.00
C ILE A 130 46.36 5.30 -45.77
N GLN A 131 46.42 5.29 -47.10
CA GLN A 131 45.27 5.18 -47.99
C GLN A 131 45.38 3.92 -48.86
N PHE A 132 44.28 3.53 -49.49
CA PHE A 132 44.22 2.32 -50.31
C PHE A 132 43.93 2.68 -51.77
N ASP A 133 44.71 2.12 -52.69
CA ASP A 133 44.50 2.32 -54.13
C ASP A 133 43.16 1.72 -54.55
N THR A 134 42.21 2.57 -54.94
CA THR A 134 40.87 2.15 -55.38
C THR A 134 40.87 1.26 -56.63
N ALA A 135 41.96 1.21 -57.39
CA ALA A 135 42.12 0.24 -58.48
C ALA A 135 42.34 -1.19 -57.96
N VAL A 136 42.98 -1.32 -56.78
CA VAL A 136 43.27 -2.60 -56.12
C VAL A 136 42.19 -2.97 -55.11
N PHE A 137 41.61 -1.96 -54.46
CA PHE A 137 40.54 -2.06 -53.47
C PHE A 137 39.27 -1.34 -53.94
N PRO A 138 38.56 -1.83 -54.98
CA PRO A 138 37.38 -1.16 -55.52
C PRO A 138 36.28 -1.00 -54.45
N PRO A 139 35.67 0.19 -54.31
CA PRO A 139 34.68 0.44 -53.25
C PRO A 139 33.46 -0.48 -53.31
N SER A 140 32.99 -0.81 -54.50
CA SER A 140 31.84 -1.67 -54.73
C SER A 140 32.18 -3.17 -54.78
N SER A 141 33.46 -3.54 -54.76
CA SER A 141 33.94 -4.92 -54.82
C SER A 141 35.17 -5.07 -53.92
N PRO A 142 34.97 -5.18 -52.59
CA PRO A 142 36.08 -5.17 -51.65
C PRO A 142 37.12 -6.26 -51.90
N ALA A 143 38.39 -5.91 -51.74
CA ALA A 143 39.53 -6.81 -51.88
C ALA A 143 40.13 -7.16 -50.51
N THR A 144 40.64 -8.39 -50.39
CA THR A 144 41.11 -8.96 -49.12
C THR A 144 42.62 -8.97 -49.00
N ILE A 145 43.12 -8.37 -47.92
CA ILE A 145 44.46 -8.59 -47.38
C ILE A 145 44.35 -9.75 -46.39
N SER A 146 44.92 -10.90 -46.75
CA SER A 146 45.01 -12.05 -45.84
C SER A 146 46.25 -11.91 -44.96
N VAL A 147 46.05 -11.67 -43.67
CA VAL A 147 47.14 -11.44 -42.71
C VAL A 147 47.74 -12.80 -42.32
N LEU A 148 49.05 -12.98 -42.58
CA LEU A 148 49.76 -14.25 -42.35
C LEU A 148 50.62 -14.25 -41.09
N THR A 149 51.05 -13.06 -40.65
CA THR A 149 51.74 -12.83 -39.36
C THR A 149 51.15 -11.58 -38.70
N PRO A 150 51.21 -11.42 -37.36
CA PRO A 150 50.66 -10.24 -36.69
C PRO A 150 51.11 -8.93 -37.36
N LEU A 151 50.20 -7.97 -37.56
CA LEU A 151 50.54 -6.67 -38.12
C LEU A 151 51.48 -5.90 -37.17
N PRO A 152 52.36 -5.01 -37.68
CA PRO A 152 53.17 -4.15 -36.81
C PRO A 152 52.25 -3.30 -35.91
N SER A 153 52.55 -3.25 -34.61
CA SER A 153 51.83 -2.38 -33.68
C SER A 153 52.03 -0.91 -34.06
N ILE A 154 50.98 -0.10 -33.88
CA ILE A 154 50.97 1.33 -34.14
C ILE A 154 51.58 2.02 -32.92
N VAL A 155 52.77 2.59 -33.12
CA VAL A 155 53.59 3.24 -32.09
C VAL A 155 53.98 4.68 -32.46
N VAL A 156 53.25 5.28 -33.42
CA VAL A 156 53.47 6.65 -33.89
C VAL A 156 52.20 7.48 -33.77
N ASP A 157 52.31 8.67 -33.19
CA ASP A 157 51.17 9.56 -32.94
C ASP A 157 50.55 10.10 -34.23
N SER A 158 49.28 10.48 -34.19
CA SER A 158 48.59 11.18 -35.29
C SER A 158 48.56 10.41 -36.63
N LEU A 159 48.68 9.09 -36.61
CA LEU A 159 48.54 8.24 -37.80
C LEU A 159 47.06 8.08 -38.16
N THR A 160 46.73 8.28 -39.44
CA THR A 160 45.40 7.99 -39.99
C THR A 160 45.46 6.81 -40.95
N ILE A 161 44.65 5.77 -40.72
CA ILE A 161 44.42 4.66 -41.65
C ILE A 161 43.02 4.85 -42.24
N ASP A 162 42.96 5.21 -43.52
CA ASP A 162 41.74 5.69 -44.19
C ASP A 162 41.32 4.80 -45.36
N GLY A 163 40.40 3.88 -45.09
CA GLY A 163 39.68 3.07 -46.06
C GLY A 163 38.39 3.70 -46.59
N SER A 164 38.05 4.94 -46.22
CA SER A 164 36.68 5.48 -46.41
C SER A 164 36.21 5.55 -47.87
N ASN A 165 37.15 5.58 -48.82
CA ASN A 165 36.87 5.62 -50.24
C ASN A 165 37.25 4.32 -50.97
N ALA A 166 37.51 3.22 -50.26
CA ALA A 166 37.97 1.95 -50.80
C ALA A 166 37.20 0.75 -50.21
N GLY A 167 37.25 -0.38 -50.90
CA GLY A 167 36.68 -1.64 -50.41
C GLY A 167 37.78 -2.52 -49.82
N VAL A 168 38.10 -2.36 -48.54
CA VAL A 168 39.23 -3.05 -47.90
C VAL A 168 38.74 -4.09 -46.89
N ILE A 169 39.18 -5.33 -47.05
CA ILE A 169 39.02 -6.40 -46.05
C ILE A 169 40.39 -6.77 -45.51
N VAL A 170 40.61 -6.58 -44.21
CA VAL A 170 41.76 -7.08 -43.46
C VAL A 170 41.30 -8.33 -42.72
N ASN A 171 41.78 -9.50 -43.16
CA ASN A 171 41.28 -10.79 -42.69
C ASN A 171 42.37 -11.57 -41.94
N GLY A 172 42.13 -11.81 -40.65
CA GLY A 172 43.03 -12.52 -39.73
C GLY A 172 42.88 -14.04 -39.69
N SER A 173 42.01 -14.65 -40.50
CA SER A 173 41.66 -16.08 -40.40
C SER A 173 42.83 -17.06 -40.64
N GLN A 174 43.97 -16.59 -41.13
CA GLN A 174 45.18 -17.39 -41.33
C GLN A 174 46.17 -17.28 -40.15
N LEU A 175 45.88 -16.43 -39.16
CA LEU A 175 46.68 -16.30 -37.94
C LEU A 175 46.31 -17.38 -36.93
N SER A 176 47.33 -17.89 -36.23
CA SER A 176 47.14 -18.78 -35.07
C SER A 176 46.95 -18.02 -33.76
N ALA A 177 47.41 -16.77 -33.68
CA ALA A 177 47.27 -15.85 -32.54
C ALA A 177 47.54 -14.41 -33.00
N GLY A 178 47.05 -13.43 -32.25
CA GLY A 178 47.27 -12.00 -32.49
C GLY A 178 45.98 -11.22 -32.82
N SER A 179 46.04 -9.92 -32.59
CA SER A 179 44.96 -8.98 -32.87
C SER A 179 45.08 -8.37 -34.28
N GLY A 180 44.06 -7.62 -34.71
CA GLY A 180 44.08 -6.92 -35.99
C GLY A 180 45.00 -5.71 -35.98
N PHE A 181 44.56 -4.61 -35.35
CA PHE A 181 45.39 -3.42 -35.14
C PHE A 181 45.64 -3.25 -33.65
N GLU A 182 46.90 -3.11 -33.27
CA GLU A 182 47.32 -2.86 -31.88
C GLU A 182 47.87 -1.43 -31.77
N LEU A 183 47.27 -0.60 -30.92
CA LEU A 183 47.71 0.76 -30.62
C LEU A 183 48.39 0.74 -29.26
N LEU A 184 49.64 1.19 -29.20
CA LEU A 184 50.47 1.10 -28.00
C LEU A 184 51.16 2.42 -27.72
N GLU A 185 50.83 3.05 -26.59
CA GLU A 185 51.44 4.31 -26.12
C GLU A 185 51.40 5.45 -27.16
N VAL A 186 50.24 5.64 -27.80
CA VAL A 186 50.07 6.61 -28.90
C VAL A 186 48.95 7.62 -28.67
N ASP A 187 49.07 8.79 -29.27
CA ASP A 187 48.02 9.83 -29.26
C ASP A 187 47.42 10.05 -30.66
N ASN A 188 46.11 10.34 -30.70
CA ASN A 188 45.41 10.89 -31.86
C ASN A 188 45.42 9.97 -33.11
N ILE A 189 45.27 8.65 -32.92
CA ILE A 189 45.20 7.68 -34.03
C ILE A 189 43.80 7.69 -34.65
N THR A 190 43.67 7.52 -35.97
CA THR A 190 42.37 7.29 -36.63
C THR A 190 42.39 6.02 -37.47
N ILE A 191 41.42 5.12 -37.29
CA ILE A 191 41.21 3.92 -38.12
C ILE A 191 39.77 3.93 -38.63
N GLN A 192 39.58 4.08 -39.94
CA GLN A 192 38.25 4.27 -40.53
C GLN A 192 38.08 3.58 -41.89
N GLY A 193 36.85 3.19 -42.22
CA GLY A 193 36.46 2.62 -43.52
C GLY A 193 36.98 1.22 -43.83
N LEU A 194 37.33 0.42 -42.82
CA LEU A 194 37.89 -0.92 -42.99
C LEU A 194 36.89 -2.03 -42.62
N GLN A 195 37.04 -3.20 -43.23
CA GLN A 195 36.45 -4.45 -42.74
C GLN A 195 37.55 -5.26 -42.04
N ILE A 196 37.53 -5.31 -40.72
CA ILE A 196 38.53 -5.95 -39.84
C ILE A 196 37.90 -7.24 -39.30
N VAL A 197 38.26 -8.39 -39.87
CA VAL A 197 37.51 -9.62 -39.67
C VAL A 197 38.34 -10.85 -39.35
N ASN A 198 37.75 -11.77 -38.60
CA ASN A 198 38.25 -13.12 -38.34
C ASN A 198 39.62 -13.21 -37.66
N PHE A 199 39.97 -12.26 -36.79
CA PHE A 199 41.19 -12.34 -35.99
C PHE A 199 41.04 -13.34 -34.83
N PRO A 200 42.08 -14.11 -34.49
CA PRO A 200 42.02 -15.10 -33.41
C PRO A 200 41.94 -14.49 -32.01
N TRP A 201 42.02 -13.16 -31.87
CA TRP A 201 41.89 -12.44 -30.61
C TRP A 201 40.97 -11.22 -30.77
N VAL A 202 41.50 -9.99 -30.79
CA VAL A 202 40.74 -8.73 -30.87
C VAL A 202 40.83 -8.15 -32.28
N GLY A 203 39.78 -7.48 -32.75
CA GLY A 203 39.83 -6.73 -34.01
C GLY A 203 40.71 -5.48 -33.92
N VAL A 204 40.42 -4.61 -32.96
CA VAL A 204 41.23 -3.42 -32.65
C VAL A 204 41.53 -3.36 -31.16
N ASP A 205 42.80 -3.33 -30.82
CA ASP A 205 43.32 -3.37 -29.45
C ASP A 205 43.95 -2.01 -29.11
N ILE A 206 43.40 -1.31 -28.12
CA ILE A 206 43.78 0.02 -27.68
C ILE A 206 44.42 -0.13 -26.29
N LEU A 207 45.74 -0.21 -26.27
CA LEU A 207 46.52 -0.58 -25.09
C LEU A 207 47.02 0.65 -24.31
N ILE A 208 47.62 0.36 -23.16
CA ILE A 208 48.07 1.29 -22.11
C ILE A 208 48.67 2.59 -22.68
N ASN A 209 48.29 3.72 -22.06
CA ASN A 209 48.68 5.09 -22.42
C ASN A 209 48.24 5.55 -23.83
N THR A 210 47.30 4.87 -24.47
CA THR A 210 46.75 5.34 -25.75
C THR A 210 45.64 6.36 -25.53
N THR A 211 45.77 7.54 -26.14
CA THR A 211 44.81 8.64 -25.97
C THR A 211 44.24 9.16 -27.28
N ASN A 212 43.00 9.65 -27.22
CA ASN A 212 42.32 10.33 -28.33
C ASN A 212 42.24 9.53 -29.65
N ALA A 213 42.28 8.19 -29.60
CA ALA A 213 42.11 7.38 -30.79
C ALA A 213 40.65 7.42 -31.28
N ILE A 214 40.44 7.50 -32.60
CA ILE A 214 39.13 7.45 -33.26
C ILE A 214 39.04 6.17 -34.08
N ILE A 215 38.18 5.25 -33.66
CA ILE A 215 37.88 4.03 -34.39
C ILE A 215 36.51 4.21 -35.07
N GLY A 216 36.55 4.39 -36.38
CA GLY A 216 35.41 4.61 -37.27
C GLY A 216 35.11 6.09 -37.52
N GLY A 217 33.87 6.39 -37.95
CA GLY A 217 33.49 7.75 -38.33
C GLY A 217 32.06 7.82 -38.89
N ASP A 218 31.77 8.83 -39.71
CA ASP A 218 30.46 8.98 -40.35
C ASP A 218 30.33 8.02 -41.55
N ARG A 219 29.40 7.06 -41.46
CA ARG A 219 29.15 6.11 -42.55
C ARG A 219 28.66 6.73 -43.86
N ASN A 220 28.24 8.00 -43.84
CA ASN A 220 27.84 8.72 -45.05
C ASN A 220 29.00 9.45 -45.73
N VAL A 221 30.20 9.47 -45.12
CA VAL A 221 31.38 10.13 -45.67
C VAL A 221 32.28 9.09 -46.34
N GLY A 222 32.48 9.24 -47.65
CA GLY A 222 33.31 8.35 -48.47
C GLY A 222 32.50 7.38 -49.31
N THR A 223 33.16 6.75 -50.29
CA THR A 223 32.52 5.83 -51.26
C THR A 223 32.65 4.34 -50.90
N GLY A 224 33.40 4.01 -49.86
CA GLY A 224 33.60 2.64 -49.38
C GLY A 224 32.30 2.02 -48.83
N PRO A 225 32.29 0.70 -48.58
CA PRO A 225 31.07 -0.03 -48.18
C PRO A 225 30.34 0.52 -46.95
N LEU A 226 31.07 1.15 -46.02
CA LEU A 226 30.54 1.78 -44.82
C LEU A 226 31.02 3.24 -44.67
N GLY A 227 31.43 3.91 -45.75
CA GLY A 227 32.07 5.23 -45.63
C GLY A 227 33.23 5.19 -44.64
N GLN A 228 33.26 6.08 -43.64
CA GLN A 228 34.25 6.07 -42.56
C GLN A 228 33.99 5.01 -41.47
N GLY A 229 32.81 4.39 -41.42
CA GLY A 229 32.54 3.33 -40.43
C GLY A 229 33.34 2.06 -40.70
N ASN A 230 33.71 1.32 -39.65
CA ASN A 230 34.34 0.01 -39.81
C ASN A 230 33.34 -1.14 -39.62
N LEU A 231 33.62 -2.28 -40.25
CA LEU A 231 33.04 -3.57 -39.90
C LEU A 231 34.07 -4.34 -39.06
N ILE A 232 33.76 -4.66 -37.80
CA ILE A 232 34.67 -5.33 -36.86
C ILE A 232 34.00 -6.61 -36.35
N SER A 233 34.10 -7.70 -37.11
CA SER A 233 33.25 -8.88 -36.90
C SER A 233 34.00 -10.20 -37.13
N GLY A 234 33.55 -11.29 -36.52
CA GLY A 234 34.17 -12.62 -36.70
C GLY A 234 35.43 -12.87 -35.87
N ASN A 235 35.87 -11.91 -35.06
CA ASN A 235 37.07 -12.07 -34.21
C ASN A 235 36.78 -13.03 -33.05
N ALA A 236 37.77 -13.75 -32.50
CA ALA A 236 37.47 -14.83 -31.57
C ALA A 236 37.13 -14.38 -30.14
N TRP A 237 37.60 -13.21 -29.70
CA TRP A 237 37.36 -12.74 -28.33
C TRP A 237 36.58 -11.43 -28.29
N ALA A 238 37.17 -10.32 -28.74
CA ALA A 238 36.51 -9.02 -28.75
C ALA A 238 36.53 -8.34 -30.13
N GLY A 239 35.55 -7.49 -30.40
CA GLY A 239 35.61 -6.55 -31.52
C GLY A 239 36.67 -5.48 -31.26
N VAL A 240 36.46 -4.71 -30.19
CA VAL A 240 37.37 -3.64 -29.73
C VAL A 240 37.70 -3.84 -28.26
N TRP A 241 38.97 -3.65 -27.89
CA TRP A 241 39.41 -3.67 -26.49
C TRP A 241 40.13 -2.37 -26.14
N ILE A 242 39.72 -1.74 -25.04
CA ILE A 242 40.34 -0.54 -24.48
C ILE A 242 40.88 -0.90 -23.10
N LEU A 243 42.20 -0.84 -22.94
CA LEU A 243 42.88 -1.37 -21.77
C LEU A 243 43.87 -0.38 -21.19
N GLY A 244 43.91 -0.32 -19.85
CA GLY A 244 45.03 0.21 -19.12
C GLY A 244 44.81 1.60 -18.53
N ASP A 245 45.48 1.83 -17.40
CA ASP A 245 45.58 3.15 -16.78
C ASP A 245 46.05 4.19 -17.81
N GLN A 246 45.44 5.38 -17.77
CA GLN A 246 45.70 6.50 -18.69
C GLN A 246 45.28 6.29 -20.15
N THR A 247 44.62 5.18 -20.48
CA THR A 247 43.98 5.00 -21.79
C THR A 247 42.65 5.75 -21.82
N THR A 248 42.65 6.97 -22.38
CA THR A 248 41.57 7.95 -22.22
C THR A 248 41.24 8.77 -23.47
N GLY A 249 40.01 9.30 -23.53
CA GLY A 249 39.56 10.17 -24.62
C GLY A 249 39.35 9.45 -25.95
N ASN A 250 39.38 8.11 -25.96
CA ASN A 250 39.21 7.33 -27.18
C ASN A 250 37.73 7.30 -27.60
N VAL A 251 37.48 7.37 -28.90
CA VAL A 251 36.16 7.47 -29.53
C VAL A 251 35.93 6.27 -30.44
N ILE A 252 34.93 5.46 -30.12
CA ILE A 252 34.48 4.34 -30.96
C ILE A 252 33.15 4.74 -31.59
N GLN A 253 33.11 5.03 -32.89
CA GLN A 253 31.91 5.54 -33.55
C GLN A 253 31.69 4.98 -34.96
N GLY A 254 30.43 4.85 -35.37
CA GLY A 254 30.06 4.46 -36.72
C GLY A 254 30.33 3.00 -37.09
N ASN A 255 30.76 2.17 -36.15
CA ASN A 255 31.18 0.79 -36.42
C ASN A 255 30.02 -0.20 -36.39
N TYR A 256 30.11 -1.23 -37.23
CA TYR A 256 29.30 -2.45 -37.13
C TYR A 256 30.18 -3.54 -36.51
N ILE A 257 29.85 -3.95 -35.29
CA ILE A 257 30.62 -4.90 -34.47
C ILE A 257 29.76 -6.14 -34.26
N GLY A 258 30.31 -7.32 -34.61
CA GLY A 258 29.63 -8.62 -34.47
C GLY A 258 28.56 -8.95 -35.53
N THR A 259 28.26 -8.00 -36.43
CA THR A 259 27.24 -8.17 -37.49
C THR A 259 27.85 -8.32 -38.88
N ASN A 260 27.02 -8.66 -39.86
CA ASN A 260 27.38 -8.59 -41.28
C ASN A 260 27.45 -7.13 -41.78
N LEU A 261 27.89 -6.94 -43.03
CA LEU A 261 28.01 -5.60 -43.63
C LEU A 261 26.68 -4.82 -43.70
N ALA A 262 25.55 -5.51 -43.79
CA ALA A 262 24.22 -4.90 -43.78
C ALA A 262 23.72 -4.57 -42.35
N GLY A 263 24.44 -5.02 -41.31
CA GLY A 263 24.07 -4.88 -39.92
C GLY A 263 22.80 -5.62 -39.52
N ASN A 264 22.39 -6.67 -40.24
CA ASN A 264 21.09 -7.34 -40.05
C ASN A 264 21.18 -8.83 -39.70
N SER A 265 22.39 -9.38 -39.62
CA SER A 265 22.62 -10.74 -39.13
C SER A 265 23.91 -10.79 -38.33
N ALA A 266 23.98 -11.70 -37.35
CA ALA A 266 25.22 -11.99 -36.66
C ALA A 266 26.29 -12.50 -37.64
N TYR A 267 27.55 -12.19 -37.36
CA TYR A 267 28.71 -12.62 -38.13
C TYR A 267 29.81 -13.13 -37.18
N GLY A 268 29.51 -14.27 -36.54
CA GLY A 268 30.45 -15.21 -35.88
C GLY A 268 31.42 -14.70 -34.80
N GLY A 269 31.94 -15.65 -34.02
CA GLY A 269 33.28 -15.60 -33.40
C GLY A 269 33.45 -14.90 -32.05
N GLN A 270 32.73 -13.81 -31.77
CA GLN A 270 33.09 -12.90 -30.66
C GLN A 270 32.33 -13.20 -29.37
N GLU A 271 33.05 -13.32 -28.25
CA GLU A 271 32.45 -13.33 -26.90
C GLU A 271 32.05 -11.92 -26.46
N LEU A 272 32.79 -10.89 -26.88
CA LEU A 272 32.55 -9.49 -26.52
C LEU A 272 32.51 -8.59 -27.77
N GLY A 273 31.60 -7.62 -27.80
CA GLY A 273 31.64 -6.58 -28.82
C GLY A 273 32.73 -5.56 -28.54
N LEU A 274 32.63 -4.94 -27.38
CA LEU A 274 33.57 -3.96 -26.88
C LEU A 274 33.83 -4.17 -25.39
N ILE A 275 35.09 -4.10 -24.98
CA ILE A 275 35.48 -4.15 -23.56
C ILE A 275 36.35 -2.95 -23.17
N ILE A 276 36.09 -2.39 -21.98
CA ILE A 276 36.87 -1.33 -21.33
C ILE A 276 37.30 -1.85 -19.96
N ALA A 277 38.59 -1.96 -19.70
CA ALA A 277 39.11 -2.64 -18.51
C ALA A 277 40.45 -2.06 -18.02
N GLU A 278 40.88 -2.55 -16.85
CA GLU A 278 42.18 -2.24 -16.23
C GLU A 278 42.51 -0.73 -16.13
N GLY A 279 41.51 0.09 -15.79
CA GLY A 279 41.72 1.51 -15.50
C GLY A 279 41.52 2.47 -16.67
N ALA A 280 41.03 1.99 -17.81
CA ALA A 280 40.69 2.84 -18.96
C ALA A 280 39.45 3.71 -18.67
N HIS A 281 39.58 5.04 -18.77
CA HIS A 281 38.56 6.00 -18.33
C HIS A 281 38.35 7.16 -19.30
N ASP A 282 37.20 7.84 -19.18
CA ASP A 282 36.80 8.98 -20.02
C ASP A 282 36.80 8.65 -21.54
N ASN A 283 36.44 7.42 -21.91
CA ASN A 283 36.27 7.00 -23.30
C ASN A 283 34.81 7.16 -23.76
N PHE A 284 34.60 7.36 -25.06
CA PHE A 284 33.28 7.57 -25.65
C PHE A 284 32.96 6.48 -26.69
N VAL A 285 31.86 5.77 -26.47
CA VAL A 285 31.34 4.74 -27.37
C VAL A 285 30.02 5.20 -27.95
N GLY A 286 30.03 5.49 -29.25
CA GLY A 286 28.87 5.81 -30.09
C GLY A 286 29.03 7.14 -30.81
N GLY A 287 27.93 7.80 -31.15
CA GLY A 287 28.00 9.04 -31.92
C GLY A 287 26.66 9.78 -32.06
N PRO A 288 26.69 11.11 -32.28
CA PRO A 288 25.50 11.96 -32.17
C PRO A 288 24.52 11.85 -33.36
N THR A 289 24.94 11.24 -34.47
CA THR A 289 24.10 11.09 -35.67
C THR A 289 23.78 9.62 -35.95
N ALA A 290 22.73 9.38 -36.75
CA ALA A 290 22.35 8.02 -37.16
C ALA A 290 23.50 7.26 -37.84
N SER A 291 24.35 7.93 -38.61
CA SER A 291 25.47 7.32 -39.32
C SER A 291 26.73 7.14 -38.47
N THR A 292 26.81 7.79 -37.30
CA THR A 292 27.90 7.61 -36.32
C THR A 292 27.53 6.67 -35.17
N ARG A 293 26.30 6.15 -35.12
CA ARG A 293 25.90 5.14 -34.12
C ARG A 293 26.68 3.84 -34.32
N ASN A 294 27.21 3.22 -33.28
CA ASN A 294 27.67 1.84 -33.44
C ASN A 294 26.48 0.88 -33.45
N VAL A 295 26.61 -0.21 -34.21
CA VAL A 295 25.76 -1.40 -34.12
C VAL A 295 26.61 -2.48 -33.46
N ILE A 296 26.28 -2.86 -32.22
CA ILE A 296 27.06 -3.80 -31.40
C ILE A 296 26.17 -4.99 -31.06
N SER A 297 26.23 -6.00 -31.91
CA SER A 297 25.18 -7.03 -32.00
C SER A 297 25.74 -8.35 -32.52
N GLY A 298 25.11 -9.47 -32.19
CA GLY A 298 25.52 -10.81 -32.65
C GLY A 298 26.51 -11.54 -31.73
N HIS A 299 26.76 -11.04 -30.52
CA HIS A 299 27.60 -11.68 -29.50
C HIS A 299 26.76 -12.63 -28.65
N PHE A 300 26.52 -13.84 -29.15
CA PHE A 300 25.57 -14.76 -28.52
C PHE A 300 25.99 -16.22 -28.64
N ASP A 301 26.29 -16.85 -27.50
CA ASP A 301 26.43 -18.29 -27.39
C ASP A 301 25.45 -18.87 -26.35
N LEU A 302 24.44 -19.58 -26.87
CA LEU A 302 23.41 -20.25 -26.06
C LEU A 302 23.98 -21.33 -25.14
N PHE A 303 25.08 -21.97 -25.51
CA PHE A 303 25.59 -23.14 -24.79
C PHE A 303 26.45 -22.74 -23.59
N SER A 304 27.23 -21.67 -23.71
CA SER A 304 28.02 -21.11 -22.62
C SER A 304 27.25 -20.09 -21.78
N GLY A 305 26.20 -19.49 -22.35
CA GLY A 305 25.50 -18.37 -21.71
C GLY A 305 26.36 -17.11 -21.65
N SER A 306 27.31 -16.95 -22.59
CA SER A 306 28.18 -15.78 -22.71
C SER A 306 27.90 -15.01 -24.00
N GLY A 307 28.42 -13.77 -24.07
CA GLY A 307 28.17 -12.86 -25.18
C GLY A 307 27.72 -11.47 -24.76
N THR A 308 28.62 -10.51 -24.62
CA THR A 308 28.26 -9.15 -24.17
C THR A 308 28.50 -8.12 -25.26
N GLY A 309 27.54 -7.22 -25.48
CA GLY A 309 27.73 -6.08 -26.38
C GLY A 309 28.84 -5.14 -25.91
N VAL A 310 28.65 -4.50 -24.77
CA VAL A 310 29.65 -3.61 -24.14
C VAL A 310 29.91 -4.05 -22.70
N PHE A 311 31.18 -4.30 -22.35
CA PHE A 311 31.58 -4.73 -21.01
C PHE A 311 32.60 -3.76 -20.41
N ILE A 312 32.29 -3.17 -19.25
CA ILE A 312 33.19 -2.33 -18.47
C ILE A 312 33.47 -3.02 -17.15
N GLN A 313 34.75 -3.22 -16.82
CA GLN A 313 35.15 -3.89 -15.58
C GLN A 313 36.44 -3.32 -15.00
N ASP A 314 36.71 -3.74 -13.77
CA ASP A 314 37.88 -3.42 -12.95
C ASP A 314 37.89 -1.99 -12.39
N PRO A 315 38.58 -1.78 -11.25
CA PRO A 315 38.70 -0.46 -10.65
C PRO A 315 39.36 0.55 -11.59
N ASN A 316 38.92 1.82 -11.48
CA ASN A 316 39.38 2.95 -12.28
C ASN A 316 38.95 2.93 -13.76
N SER A 317 38.22 1.92 -14.23
CA SER A 317 37.59 1.94 -15.55
C SER A 317 36.33 2.83 -15.53
N ASP A 318 36.57 4.12 -15.32
CA ASP A 318 35.58 5.08 -14.83
C ASP A 318 35.18 6.12 -15.87
N ASN A 319 34.05 6.81 -15.63
CA ASN A 319 33.63 7.97 -16.43
C ASN A 319 33.49 7.73 -17.94
N ASN A 320 33.36 6.48 -18.37
CA ASN A 320 33.15 6.14 -19.76
C ASN A 320 31.70 6.45 -20.17
N LEU A 321 31.53 6.90 -21.41
CA LEU A 321 30.26 7.35 -21.96
C LEU A 321 29.81 6.40 -23.08
N ILE A 322 28.69 5.72 -22.89
CA ILE A 322 28.08 4.84 -23.90
C ILE A 322 26.84 5.55 -24.43
N GLN A 323 26.88 6.19 -25.60
CA GLN A 323 25.80 7.06 -26.09
C GLN A 323 25.50 6.88 -27.58
N GLY A 324 24.22 6.80 -27.95
CA GLY A 324 23.79 6.76 -29.34
C GLY A 324 24.11 5.43 -30.04
N ASN A 325 24.09 4.30 -29.34
CA ASN A 325 24.36 2.98 -29.92
C ASN A 325 23.08 2.18 -30.20
N LEU A 326 23.19 1.19 -31.09
CA LEU A 326 22.23 0.11 -31.29
C LEU A 326 22.89 -1.18 -30.79
N ILE A 327 22.38 -1.75 -29.70
CA ILE A 327 22.99 -2.89 -29.00
C ILE A 327 21.99 -4.04 -28.94
N GLY A 328 22.34 -5.17 -29.56
CA GLY A 328 21.49 -6.37 -29.68
C GLY A 328 20.41 -6.29 -30.76
N THR A 329 20.42 -5.22 -31.57
CA THR A 329 19.48 -5.00 -32.67
C THR A 329 20.19 -4.93 -34.02
N ASP A 330 19.42 -5.00 -35.09
CA ASP A 330 19.91 -4.70 -36.43
C ASP A 330 20.21 -3.20 -36.61
N ALA A 331 20.87 -2.84 -37.71
CA ALA A 331 21.23 -1.46 -38.03
C ALA A 331 20.02 -0.52 -38.17
N SER A 332 18.81 -1.05 -38.35
CA SER A 332 17.56 -0.26 -38.35
C SER A 332 16.99 -0.03 -36.94
N GLY A 333 17.40 -0.84 -35.95
CA GLY A 333 16.85 -0.84 -34.60
C GLY A 333 15.42 -1.41 -34.53
N THR A 334 15.01 -2.21 -35.51
CA THR A 334 13.64 -2.75 -35.61
C THR A 334 13.57 -4.28 -35.58
N ALA A 335 14.71 -4.97 -35.66
CA ALA A 335 14.81 -6.41 -35.49
C ALA A 335 15.93 -6.77 -34.51
N ALA A 336 15.80 -7.92 -33.86
CA ALA A 336 16.82 -8.41 -32.94
C ALA A 336 17.98 -9.06 -33.71
N VAL A 337 19.20 -8.72 -33.32
CA VAL A 337 20.44 -9.41 -33.71
C VAL A 337 21.19 -9.67 -32.42
N ASN A 338 20.80 -10.75 -31.76
CA ASN A 338 20.94 -10.89 -30.32
C ASN A 338 22.40 -10.80 -29.84
N ASN A 339 22.59 -10.12 -28.73
CA ASN A 339 23.66 -10.47 -27.79
C ASN A 339 23.09 -11.35 -26.67
N TYR A 340 23.95 -11.96 -25.86
CA TYR A 340 23.50 -12.56 -24.60
C TYR A 340 23.19 -11.45 -23.57
N PHE A 341 24.14 -10.57 -23.28
CA PHE A 341 23.97 -9.36 -22.49
C PHE A 341 24.16 -8.10 -23.35
N GLY A 342 23.41 -7.04 -23.07
CA GLY A 342 23.57 -5.76 -23.76
C GLY A 342 24.80 -4.99 -23.27
N VAL A 343 24.71 -4.43 -22.06
CA VAL A 343 25.79 -3.68 -21.40
C VAL A 343 26.05 -4.24 -20.00
N VAL A 344 27.32 -4.41 -19.62
CA VAL A 344 27.71 -4.92 -18.30
C VAL A 344 28.71 -3.96 -17.64
N LEU A 345 28.51 -3.65 -16.37
CA LEU A 345 29.41 -2.86 -15.50
C LEU A 345 29.71 -3.64 -14.22
N MET A 346 30.97 -3.97 -13.97
CA MET A 346 31.32 -4.81 -12.81
C MET A 346 32.62 -4.39 -12.12
N ASN A 347 32.92 -5.05 -10.99
CA ASN A 347 34.21 -5.07 -10.31
C ASN A 347 34.79 -3.68 -9.98
N GLY A 348 33.98 -2.78 -9.41
CA GLY A 348 34.47 -1.49 -8.88
C GLY A 348 34.42 -0.31 -9.82
N THR A 349 33.84 -0.48 -11.01
CA THR A 349 33.66 0.61 -11.98
C THR A 349 32.76 1.72 -11.43
N GLN A 350 33.08 2.98 -11.74
CA GLN A 350 32.27 4.10 -11.28
C GLN A 350 32.14 5.27 -12.26
N GLY A 351 31.09 6.07 -12.07
CA GLY A 351 30.88 7.31 -12.83
C GLY A 351 30.55 7.11 -14.31
N ASN A 352 30.40 5.88 -14.79
CA ASN A 352 30.07 5.59 -16.18
C ASN A 352 28.62 5.98 -16.50
N ILE A 353 28.39 6.46 -17.73
CA ILE A 353 27.06 6.90 -18.18
C ILE A 353 26.63 6.09 -19.41
N ILE A 354 25.51 5.39 -19.29
CA ILE A 354 24.83 4.72 -20.39
C ILE A 354 23.67 5.62 -20.84
N GLY A 355 23.83 6.24 -22.00
CA GLY A 355 22.82 7.07 -22.66
C GLY A 355 22.98 8.57 -22.38
N GLY A 356 21.93 9.36 -22.64
CA GLY A 356 21.96 10.81 -22.44
C GLY A 356 20.58 11.46 -22.62
N SER A 357 20.50 12.76 -22.37
CA SER A 357 19.22 13.50 -22.31
C SER A 357 18.62 13.85 -23.69
N THR A 358 19.32 13.55 -24.78
CA THR A 358 18.87 13.83 -26.15
C THR A 358 18.61 12.55 -26.93
N ALA A 359 17.75 12.61 -27.96
CA ALA A 359 17.50 11.47 -28.85
C ALA A 359 18.78 10.98 -29.57
N ALA A 360 19.75 11.88 -29.80
CA ALA A 360 21.06 11.55 -30.35
C ALA A 360 21.88 10.65 -29.42
N GLN A 361 21.88 10.93 -28.11
CA GLN A 361 22.65 10.21 -27.10
C GLN A 361 21.97 8.92 -26.62
N ARG A 362 20.69 8.73 -26.94
CA ARG A 362 19.92 7.54 -26.57
C ARG A 362 20.48 6.27 -27.21
N ASN A 363 20.83 5.28 -26.37
CA ASN A 363 21.04 3.92 -26.84
C ASN A 363 19.70 3.19 -27.00
N ILE A 364 19.68 2.27 -27.96
CA ILE A 364 18.65 1.23 -28.08
C ILE A 364 19.31 -0.08 -27.65
N ILE A 365 18.90 -0.63 -26.52
CA ILE A 365 19.48 -1.83 -25.90
C ILE A 365 18.38 -2.88 -25.84
N SER A 366 18.29 -3.68 -26.90
CA SER A 366 17.13 -4.54 -27.15
C SER A 366 17.55 -5.79 -27.91
N GLY A 367 16.68 -6.81 -27.98
CA GLY A 367 17.00 -8.08 -28.65
C GLY A 367 18.04 -8.93 -27.91
N ASN A 368 18.44 -8.57 -26.70
CA ASN A 368 19.38 -9.36 -25.90
C ASN A 368 18.64 -10.52 -25.23
N PHE A 369 19.26 -11.70 -25.20
CA PHE A 369 18.62 -12.91 -24.65
C PHE A 369 18.56 -12.91 -23.12
N GLY A 370 19.64 -12.46 -22.47
CA GLY A 370 19.76 -12.33 -21.02
C GLY A 370 19.24 -10.97 -20.53
N TYR A 371 20.13 -10.18 -19.95
CA TYR A 371 19.85 -8.85 -19.41
C TYR A 371 20.18 -7.75 -20.43
N GLY A 372 19.33 -6.73 -20.50
CA GLY A 372 19.65 -5.51 -21.26
C GLY A 372 20.87 -4.81 -20.69
N ILE A 373 20.85 -4.52 -19.39
CA ILE A 373 21.98 -3.97 -18.64
C ILE A 373 22.17 -4.76 -17.34
N TRP A 374 23.42 -5.09 -17.00
CA TRP A 374 23.79 -5.72 -15.74
C TRP A 374 24.86 -4.91 -15.02
N ILE A 375 24.61 -4.61 -13.75
CA ILE A 375 25.55 -3.94 -12.84
C ILE A 375 25.74 -4.82 -11.60
N GLY A 376 26.98 -5.09 -11.21
CA GLY A 376 27.26 -5.94 -10.05
C GLY A 376 28.73 -6.20 -9.84
N ASP A 377 29.02 -7.40 -9.33
CA ASP A 377 30.35 -7.93 -9.08
C ASP A 377 30.38 -9.41 -9.48
N ASP A 378 31.57 -9.95 -9.78
CA ASP A 378 31.71 -11.35 -10.19
C ASP A 378 31.60 -12.28 -8.97
N PRO A 379 30.52 -13.08 -8.86
CA PRO A 379 30.35 -13.99 -7.72
C PRO A 379 31.42 -15.08 -7.65
N SER A 380 32.22 -15.28 -8.71
CA SER A 380 33.33 -16.22 -8.75
C SER A 380 34.63 -15.67 -8.12
N LEU A 381 34.68 -14.38 -7.78
CA LEU A 381 35.85 -13.70 -7.20
C LEU A 381 35.59 -13.14 -5.78
N PRO A 382 35.24 -13.98 -4.78
CA PRO A 382 34.73 -13.54 -3.46
C PRO A 382 35.73 -12.78 -2.57
N ASN A 383 36.99 -12.65 -2.98
CA ASN A 383 38.04 -11.97 -2.21
C ASN A 383 38.44 -10.60 -2.78
N ASP A 384 37.87 -10.20 -3.92
CA ASP A 384 38.19 -8.94 -4.61
C ASP A 384 36.92 -8.07 -4.72
N ILE A 385 36.29 -7.81 -3.56
CA ILE A 385 35.00 -7.11 -3.48
C ILE A 385 35.22 -5.62 -3.73
N ASN A 386 35.15 -5.22 -5.00
CA ASN A 386 35.16 -3.82 -5.41
C ASN A 386 33.72 -3.37 -5.71
N ILE A 387 33.19 -2.46 -4.89
CA ILE A 387 31.80 -2.01 -5.03
C ILE A 387 31.67 -1.16 -6.30
N THR A 388 30.78 -1.55 -7.20
CA THR A 388 30.44 -0.80 -8.42
C THR A 388 29.52 0.37 -8.06
N THR A 389 29.94 1.62 -8.30
CA THR A 389 29.24 2.80 -7.73
C THR A 389 28.99 3.96 -8.69
N ASN A 390 27.99 4.80 -8.39
CA ASN A 390 27.81 6.11 -9.05
C ASN A 390 27.63 6.05 -10.58
N ASN A 391 27.26 4.89 -11.13
CA ASN A 391 26.99 4.74 -12.56
C ASN A 391 25.55 5.18 -12.88
N GLN A 392 25.34 5.74 -14.07
CA GLN A 392 24.06 6.31 -14.51
C GLN A 392 23.55 5.64 -15.78
N ILE A 393 22.26 5.28 -15.80
CA ILE A 393 21.56 4.75 -16.97
C ILE A 393 20.48 5.76 -17.32
N ILE A 394 20.64 6.56 -18.38
CA ILE A 394 19.75 7.70 -18.67
C ILE A 394 19.32 7.75 -20.15
N GLY A 395 18.04 8.04 -20.38
CA GLY A 395 17.49 8.35 -21.70
C GLY A 395 17.52 7.21 -22.72
N ASN A 396 17.73 5.96 -22.29
CA ASN A 396 17.81 4.78 -23.15
C ASN A 396 16.43 4.20 -23.48
N TYR A 397 16.33 3.48 -24.60
CA TYR A 397 15.23 2.53 -24.85
C TYR A 397 15.75 1.12 -24.66
N ILE A 398 15.13 0.39 -23.74
CA ILE A 398 15.52 -0.93 -23.30
C ILE A 398 14.34 -1.87 -23.53
N GLY A 399 14.56 -2.95 -24.28
CA GLY A 399 13.55 -3.96 -24.60
C GLY A 399 12.59 -3.64 -25.76
N THR A 400 12.63 -2.43 -26.29
CA THR A 400 11.76 -1.98 -27.39
C THR A 400 12.51 -1.67 -28.68
N ASN A 401 11.79 -1.52 -29.79
CA ASN A 401 12.36 -1.00 -31.03
C ASN A 401 12.79 0.47 -30.89
N ILE A 402 13.52 0.98 -31.90
CA ILE A 402 14.04 2.37 -31.91
C ILE A 402 12.96 3.45 -31.72
N ASN A 403 11.70 3.13 -32.06
CA ASN A 403 10.55 4.03 -31.90
C ASN A 403 9.84 3.89 -30.53
N GLY A 404 10.20 2.89 -29.73
CA GLY A 404 9.54 2.58 -28.46
C GLY A 404 8.09 2.17 -28.61
N THR A 405 7.73 1.50 -29.71
CA THR A 405 6.33 1.17 -30.07
C THR A 405 6.02 -0.32 -30.10
N ALA A 406 7.05 -1.17 -30.12
CA ALA A 406 6.92 -2.62 -30.07
C ALA A 406 8.09 -3.23 -29.27
N GLU A 407 7.84 -4.36 -28.64
CA GLU A 407 8.87 -5.19 -28.00
C GLU A 407 9.82 -5.81 -29.04
N LEU A 408 11.06 -6.06 -28.64
CA LEU A 408 12.03 -6.81 -29.44
C LEU A 408 12.54 -8.04 -28.65
N PHE A 409 11.91 -9.18 -28.97
CA PHE A 409 12.19 -10.57 -28.51
C PHE A 409 12.23 -10.80 -26.99
N LEU A 410 12.19 -12.07 -26.57
CA LEU A 410 12.11 -12.53 -25.17
C LEU A 410 13.38 -12.19 -24.39
N GLN A 411 13.25 -11.30 -23.40
CA GLN A 411 14.33 -10.88 -22.51
C GLN A 411 14.02 -11.33 -21.08
N SER A 412 15.05 -11.74 -20.33
CA SER A 412 14.89 -12.11 -18.90
C SER A 412 14.59 -10.85 -18.07
N LEU A 413 15.54 -9.91 -17.99
CA LEU A 413 15.40 -8.65 -17.24
C LEU A 413 15.86 -7.47 -18.10
N GLY A 414 15.25 -6.29 -17.92
CA GLY A 414 15.72 -5.08 -18.58
C GLY A 414 17.03 -4.57 -18.00
N ILE A 415 17.00 -4.26 -16.70
CA ILE A 415 18.16 -3.84 -15.93
C ILE A 415 18.25 -4.69 -14.67
N LEU A 416 19.40 -5.33 -14.45
CA LEU A 416 19.76 -5.99 -13.20
C LEU A 416 20.83 -5.20 -12.47
N VAL A 417 20.60 -4.87 -11.21
CA VAL A 417 21.60 -4.35 -10.28
C VAL A 417 21.72 -5.34 -9.13
N ASP A 418 22.84 -6.05 -9.06
CA ASP A 418 23.06 -7.13 -8.08
C ASP A 418 23.96 -6.65 -6.92
N GLN A 419 24.23 -7.56 -5.99
CA GLN A 419 25.11 -7.42 -4.84
C GLN A 419 26.41 -6.66 -5.15
N TYR A 420 26.90 -5.93 -4.15
CA TYR A 420 28.08 -5.07 -4.23
C TYR A 420 27.96 -3.92 -5.25
N SER A 421 26.74 -3.41 -5.40
CA SER A 421 26.47 -2.17 -6.13
C SER A 421 25.99 -1.08 -5.17
N SER A 422 26.36 0.18 -5.42
CA SER A 422 25.73 1.29 -4.69
C SER A 422 25.59 2.57 -5.52
N ASN A 423 24.64 3.44 -5.14
CA ASN A 423 24.44 4.74 -5.77
C ASN A 423 24.24 4.70 -7.29
N ILE A 424 23.59 3.65 -7.80
CA ILE A 424 23.23 3.55 -9.22
C ILE A 424 22.00 4.39 -9.50
N THR A 425 22.05 5.25 -10.52
CA THR A 425 20.92 6.08 -10.94
C THR A 425 20.35 5.58 -12.26
N ILE A 426 19.07 5.20 -12.26
CA ILE A 426 18.31 4.78 -13.44
C ILE A 426 17.33 5.89 -13.78
N GLY A 427 17.66 6.66 -14.80
CA GLY A 427 16.89 7.80 -15.30
C GLY A 427 17.35 9.13 -14.69
N GLY A 428 16.49 10.14 -14.71
CA GLY A 428 16.84 11.46 -14.20
C GLY A 428 15.68 12.44 -14.23
N THR A 429 15.86 13.60 -13.60
CA THR A 429 14.78 14.59 -13.42
C THR A 429 14.65 15.59 -14.57
N ALA A 430 15.68 15.73 -15.41
CA ALA A 430 15.61 16.61 -16.58
C ALA A 430 14.89 15.92 -17.75
N PRO A 431 14.19 16.68 -18.62
CA PRO A 431 13.56 16.13 -19.82
C PRO A 431 14.54 15.29 -20.65
N GLY A 432 14.06 14.12 -21.09
CA GLY A 432 14.84 13.19 -21.91
C GLY A 432 15.82 12.29 -21.16
N MET A 433 16.03 12.49 -19.84
CA MET A 433 16.87 11.59 -19.03
C MET A 433 16.16 10.29 -18.60
N GLY A 434 14.82 10.26 -18.62
CA GLY A 434 14.05 9.06 -18.33
C GLY A 434 14.26 7.95 -19.37
N ASN A 435 14.45 6.71 -18.91
CA ASN A 435 14.52 5.55 -19.80
C ASN A 435 13.12 5.04 -20.16
N LEU A 436 13.01 4.35 -21.29
CA LEU A 436 11.89 3.47 -21.62
C LEU A 436 12.32 2.03 -21.39
N ILE A 437 11.65 1.31 -20.50
CA ILE A 437 12.05 -0.04 -20.04
C ILE A 437 10.85 -0.99 -20.13
N SER A 438 10.76 -1.74 -21.22
CA SER A 438 9.52 -2.41 -21.62
C SER A 438 9.78 -3.64 -22.49
N GLY A 439 8.85 -4.61 -22.53
CA GLY A 439 8.96 -5.83 -23.34
C GLY A 439 9.69 -6.99 -22.67
N HIS A 440 9.91 -6.94 -21.35
CA HIS A 440 10.55 -8.00 -20.57
C HIS A 440 9.49 -8.94 -19.97
N SER A 441 8.67 -9.58 -20.80
CA SER A 441 7.43 -10.25 -20.36
C SER A 441 7.63 -11.42 -19.37
N LEU A 442 8.85 -11.96 -19.28
CA LEU A 442 9.20 -13.08 -18.39
C LEU A 442 9.93 -12.65 -17.10
N GLY A 443 10.23 -11.36 -16.94
CA GLY A 443 10.90 -10.86 -15.74
C GLY A 443 10.69 -9.38 -15.50
N SER A 444 11.54 -8.77 -14.68
CA SER A 444 11.38 -7.37 -14.27
C SER A 444 11.96 -6.41 -15.30
N GLY A 445 11.32 -5.25 -15.48
CA GLY A 445 11.94 -4.14 -16.22
C GLY A 445 13.22 -3.68 -15.52
N VAL A 446 13.15 -3.45 -14.21
CA VAL A 446 14.31 -3.16 -13.35
C VAL A 446 14.29 -4.09 -12.14
N GLN A 447 15.42 -4.69 -11.79
CA GLN A 447 15.57 -5.55 -10.63
C GLN A 447 16.80 -5.17 -9.81
N PHE A 448 16.60 -4.95 -8.52
CA PHE A 448 17.67 -4.88 -7.53
C PHE A 448 17.64 -6.15 -6.67
N GLN A 449 18.79 -6.79 -6.50
CA GLN A 449 18.88 -7.99 -5.67
C GLN A 449 20.19 -8.14 -4.93
N GLY A 450 20.16 -8.92 -3.86
CA GLY A 450 21.34 -9.35 -3.12
C GLY A 450 21.74 -8.40 -1.99
N PRO A 451 22.59 -8.90 -1.06
CA PRO A 451 23.14 -8.09 0.03
C PRO A 451 24.17 -7.07 -0.48
N ASN A 452 24.47 -6.06 0.34
CA ASN A 452 25.43 -4.99 -0.02
C ASN A 452 25.04 -4.25 -1.31
N ASN A 453 23.75 -4.19 -1.61
CA ASN A 453 23.16 -3.49 -2.73
C ASN A 453 22.33 -2.33 -2.15
N SER A 454 22.81 -1.09 -2.25
CA SER A 454 22.10 0.03 -1.61
C SER A 454 22.29 1.43 -2.20
N GLY A 455 21.34 2.33 -1.89
CA GLY A 455 21.44 3.76 -2.21
C GLY A 455 21.07 4.12 -3.65
N HIS A 456 20.34 3.24 -4.34
CA HIS A 456 19.99 3.42 -5.75
C HIS A 456 18.82 4.40 -5.94
N GLN A 457 18.73 4.96 -7.14
CA GLN A 457 17.66 5.87 -7.53
C GLN A 457 17.05 5.44 -8.86
N VAL A 458 15.72 5.46 -8.97
CA VAL A 458 14.98 5.22 -10.21
C VAL A 458 14.10 6.44 -10.47
N LEU A 459 14.42 7.27 -11.46
CA LEU A 459 13.84 8.61 -11.64
C LEU A 459 13.33 8.84 -13.06
N GLY A 460 12.10 9.32 -13.22
CA GLY A 460 11.59 9.85 -14.49
C GLY A 460 11.38 8.84 -15.62
N ASN A 461 11.36 7.53 -15.33
CA ASN A 461 11.30 6.47 -16.33
C ASN A 461 9.86 6.11 -16.76
N PHE A 462 9.74 5.55 -17.96
CA PHE A 462 8.56 4.83 -18.44
C PHE A 462 8.84 3.33 -18.39
N VAL A 463 8.06 2.57 -17.61
CA VAL A 463 8.28 1.14 -17.37
C VAL A 463 7.02 0.34 -17.68
N GLY A 464 7.10 -0.57 -18.65
CA GLY A 464 6.00 -1.44 -19.11
C GLY A 464 5.05 -0.81 -20.15
N THR A 465 5.41 0.38 -20.65
CA THR A 465 4.60 1.15 -21.61
C THR A 465 5.34 1.39 -22.92
N ASN A 466 4.66 1.95 -23.92
CA ASN A 466 5.31 2.51 -25.10
C ASN A 466 5.94 3.88 -24.80
N ALA A 467 6.69 4.45 -25.74
CA ALA A 467 7.38 5.73 -25.57
C ALA A 467 6.47 6.92 -25.20
N SER A 468 5.18 6.87 -25.52
CA SER A 468 4.19 7.89 -25.15
C SER A 468 3.50 7.61 -23.81
N GLY A 469 3.70 6.43 -23.21
CA GLY A 469 3.02 5.99 -21.99
C GLY A 469 1.52 5.68 -22.18
N THR A 470 1.05 5.48 -23.41
CA THR A 470 -0.38 5.34 -23.73
C THR A 470 -0.79 3.92 -24.10
N ALA A 471 0.15 3.01 -24.31
CA ALA A 471 -0.11 1.60 -24.60
C ALA A 471 0.86 0.71 -23.83
N ALA A 472 0.44 -0.51 -23.49
CA ALA A 472 1.27 -1.47 -22.78
C ALA A 472 2.26 -2.14 -23.73
N ILE A 473 3.51 -2.27 -23.27
CA ILE A 473 4.53 -3.17 -23.80
C ILE A 473 5.10 -3.87 -22.56
N GLY A 474 4.27 -4.73 -21.96
CA GLY A 474 4.38 -5.10 -20.56
C GLY A 474 5.63 -5.90 -20.21
N ASN A 475 6.18 -5.62 -19.03
CA ASN A 475 7.14 -6.50 -18.37
C ASN A 475 6.40 -7.53 -17.50
N GLY A 476 7.11 -8.55 -17.02
CA GLY A 476 6.66 -9.44 -15.95
C GLY A 476 6.37 -8.65 -14.68
N GLN A 477 7.39 -8.01 -14.12
CA GLN A 477 7.25 -7.00 -13.06
C GLN A 477 7.76 -5.66 -13.59
N GLY A 478 7.24 -4.52 -13.12
CA GLY A 478 7.80 -3.23 -13.52
C GLY A 478 9.18 -3.00 -12.91
N ILE A 479 9.20 -2.76 -11.59
CA ILE A 479 10.43 -2.56 -10.80
C ILE A 479 10.39 -3.49 -9.59
N ALA A 480 11.45 -4.28 -9.38
CA ALA A 480 11.57 -5.22 -8.26
C ALA A 480 12.78 -4.89 -7.36
N VAL A 481 12.59 -4.98 -6.04
CA VAL A 481 13.63 -4.86 -5.01
C VAL A 481 13.56 -6.11 -4.13
N ALA A 482 14.63 -6.89 -4.05
CA ALA A 482 14.57 -8.22 -3.43
C ALA A 482 15.86 -8.59 -2.67
N PHE A 483 15.80 -9.69 -1.93
CA PHE A 483 16.95 -10.41 -1.36
C PHE A 483 17.93 -9.53 -0.56
N GLY A 484 17.45 -8.59 0.25
CA GLY A 484 18.30 -7.81 1.17
C GLY A 484 18.77 -6.46 0.64
N THR A 485 18.24 -5.99 -0.49
CA THR A 485 18.56 -4.68 -1.05
C THR A 485 17.95 -3.54 -0.22
N GLN A 486 18.74 -2.51 0.06
CA GLN A 486 18.35 -1.43 0.98
C GLN A 486 18.40 -0.04 0.35
N ASN A 487 17.61 0.89 0.89
CA ASN A 487 17.71 2.32 0.57
C ASN A 487 17.56 2.66 -0.93
N VAL A 488 16.75 1.91 -1.68
CA VAL A 488 16.37 2.26 -3.06
C VAL A 488 15.29 3.33 -3.02
N THR A 489 15.50 4.43 -3.75
CA THR A 489 14.48 5.47 -3.97
C THR A 489 13.88 5.34 -5.37
N ILE A 490 12.63 4.94 -5.45
CA ILE A 490 11.87 4.84 -6.70
C ILE A 490 11.00 6.09 -6.81
N GLY A 491 11.40 7.03 -7.66
CA GLY A 491 10.71 8.28 -7.93
C GLY A 491 11.21 9.46 -7.07
N GLY A 492 10.37 10.47 -6.88
CA GLY A 492 10.72 11.65 -6.08
C GLY A 492 9.60 12.70 -6.04
N THR A 493 9.83 13.80 -5.33
CA THR A 493 8.80 14.82 -5.07
C THR A 493 8.54 15.79 -6.21
N THR A 494 9.33 15.75 -7.29
CA THR A 494 9.19 16.63 -8.45
C THR A 494 8.56 15.88 -9.64
N PRO A 495 7.81 16.56 -10.53
CA PRO A 495 7.25 15.90 -11.72
C PRO A 495 8.30 15.22 -12.61
N GLY A 496 9.53 15.75 -12.68
CA GLY A 496 10.62 15.14 -13.45
C GLY A 496 11.17 13.85 -12.83
N ALA A 497 11.05 13.66 -11.52
CA ALA A 497 11.48 12.44 -10.83
C ALA A 497 10.47 11.29 -10.94
N ARG A 498 9.22 11.57 -11.30
CA ARG A 498 8.12 10.61 -11.35
C ARG A 498 8.34 9.53 -12.40
N ASN A 499 8.35 8.26 -11.97
CA ASN A 499 8.23 7.16 -12.92
C ASN A 499 6.76 6.91 -13.27
N VAL A 500 6.52 6.45 -14.50
CA VAL A 500 5.26 5.87 -14.96
C VAL A 500 5.47 4.37 -15.09
N VAL A 501 4.86 3.60 -14.18
CA VAL A 501 5.05 2.15 -14.06
C VAL A 501 3.70 1.47 -14.27
N SER A 502 3.44 1.09 -15.52
CA SER A 502 2.10 0.73 -16.00
C SER A 502 2.18 -0.33 -17.10
N GLY A 503 1.08 -1.05 -17.35
CA GLY A 503 1.00 -2.04 -18.42
C GLY A 503 1.77 -3.35 -18.17
N ASN A 504 2.27 -3.60 -16.95
CA ASN A 504 3.01 -4.82 -16.60
C ASN A 504 2.04 -5.98 -16.28
N VAL A 505 2.44 -7.22 -16.57
CA VAL A 505 1.58 -8.40 -16.33
C VAL A 505 1.58 -8.88 -14.87
N GLY A 506 2.45 -8.32 -14.03
CA GLY A 506 2.53 -8.53 -12.59
C GLY A 506 2.34 -7.20 -11.82
N ALA A 507 3.04 -7.05 -10.70
CA ALA A 507 3.09 -5.80 -9.96
C ALA A 507 3.84 -4.71 -10.74
N GLY A 508 3.35 -3.48 -10.63
CA GLY A 508 4.10 -2.32 -11.09
C GLY A 508 5.42 -2.18 -10.32
N ILE A 509 5.34 -2.14 -8.99
CA ILE A 509 6.51 -2.05 -8.12
C ILE A 509 6.43 -3.13 -7.03
N LEU A 510 7.47 -3.94 -6.86
CA LEU A 510 7.51 -5.02 -5.88
C LEU A 510 8.75 -4.90 -4.99
N ILE A 511 8.55 -4.85 -3.66
CA ILE A 511 9.60 -4.93 -2.65
C ILE A 511 9.37 -6.23 -1.88
N GLN A 512 10.35 -7.12 -1.83
CA GLN A 512 10.16 -8.44 -1.24
C GLN A 512 11.38 -8.96 -0.50
N ASP A 513 11.12 -9.99 0.31
CA ASP A 513 12.08 -10.75 1.08
C ASP A 513 12.69 -10.01 2.27
N VAL A 514 13.15 -10.81 3.22
CA VAL A 514 13.77 -10.34 4.46
C VAL A 514 15.05 -9.56 4.15
N GLY A 515 15.24 -8.44 4.87
CA GLY A 515 16.40 -7.56 4.72
C GLY A 515 16.22 -6.47 3.68
N SER A 516 15.16 -6.52 2.86
CA SER A 516 14.79 -5.44 1.95
C SER A 516 14.13 -4.29 2.72
N THR A 517 14.95 -3.35 3.21
CA THR A 517 14.53 -2.29 4.15
C THR A 517 14.97 -0.89 3.73
N GLY A 518 14.30 0.13 4.25
CA GLY A 518 14.62 1.54 3.98
C GLY A 518 14.33 1.99 2.54
N ASN A 519 13.63 1.16 1.75
CA ASN A 519 13.29 1.50 0.36
C ASN A 519 12.08 2.44 0.35
N GLN A 520 12.08 3.39 -0.59
CA GLN A 520 11.11 4.48 -0.68
C GLN A 520 10.51 4.55 -2.07
N VAL A 521 9.19 4.58 -2.17
CA VAL A 521 8.45 4.73 -3.43
C VAL A 521 7.73 6.08 -3.40
N LEU A 522 8.21 7.06 -4.16
CA LEU A 522 7.77 8.47 -4.04
C LEU A 522 7.27 9.04 -5.38
N GLY A 523 6.08 9.64 -5.37
CA GLY A 523 5.60 10.50 -6.46
C GLY A 523 5.35 9.81 -7.80
N ASN A 524 5.31 8.47 -7.84
CA ASN A 524 5.15 7.66 -9.06
C ASN A 524 3.69 7.57 -9.52
N TYR A 525 3.48 7.33 -10.81
CA TYR A 525 2.20 6.92 -11.37
C TYR A 525 2.24 5.43 -11.67
N VAL A 526 1.32 4.67 -11.07
CA VAL A 526 1.31 3.21 -11.14
C VAL A 526 -0.09 2.74 -11.58
N GLY A 527 -0.15 2.09 -12.75
CA GLY A 527 -1.39 1.58 -13.34
C GLY A 527 -2.19 2.60 -14.17
N THR A 528 -1.62 3.80 -14.40
CA THR A 528 -2.25 4.88 -15.18
C THR A 528 -1.34 5.38 -16.32
N ASN A 529 -1.92 6.16 -17.23
CA ASN A 529 -1.17 6.90 -18.24
C ASN A 529 -0.32 8.03 -17.60
N PRO A 530 0.67 8.63 -18.30
CA PRO A 530 1.51 9.71 -17.77
C PRO A 530 0.75 10.97 -17.30
N THR A 531 -0.50 11.15 -17.71
CA THR A 531 -1.35 12.27 -17.24
C THR A 531 -2.12 11.95 -15.96
N GLY A 532 -2.15 10.68 -15.53
CA GLY A 532 -2.90 10.22 -14.36
C GLY A 532 -4.43 10.27 -14.53
N THR A 533 -4.93 10.19 -15.77
CA THR A 533 -6.37 10.38 -16.08
C THR A 533 -7.04 9.15 -16.71
N ALA A 534 -6.27 8.14 -17.13
CA ALA A 534 -6.81 6.91 -17.70
C ALA A 534 -6.01 5.70 -17.20
N SER A 535 -6.68 4.54 -17.09
CA SER A 535 -6.04 3.30 -16.70
C SER A 535 -5.12 2.77 -17.80
N LEU A 536 -3.99 2.23 -17.38
CA LEU A 536 -3.09 1.39 -18.16
C LEU A 536 -2.61 0.28 -17.21
N PRO A 537 -3.45 -0.74 -17.00
CA PRO A 537 -3.38 -1.60 -15.83
C PRO A 537 -2.05 -2.35 -15.74
N ASN A 538 -1.48 -2.38 -14.54
CA ASN A 538 -0.70 -3.54 -14.10
C ASN A 538 -1.66 -4.62 -13.55
N ASP A 539 -1.17 -5.80 -13.22
CA ASP A 539 -1.96 -6.77 -12.47
C ASP A 539 -2.22 -6.26 -11.04
N SER A 540 -1.16 -5.87 -10.34
CA SER A 540 -1.21 -5.17 -9.05
C SER A 540 -0.36 -3.90 -9.08
N GLY A 541 -0.62 -2.93 -8.21
CA GLY A 541 0.14 -1.67 -8.19
C GLY A 541 1.49 -1.82 -7.50
N ILE A 542 1.54 -1.54 -6.20
CA ILE A 542 2.76 -1.57 -5.37
C ILE A 542 2.63 -2.66 -4.31
N GLY A 543 3.58 -3.60 -4.23
CA GLY A 543 3.60 -4.67 -3.23
C GLY A 543 4.82 -4.60 -2.31
N ILE A 544 4.62 -4.80 -1.00
CA ILE A 544 5.66 -5.10 -0.01
C ILE A 544 5.33 -6.46 0.60
N ILE A 545 6.13 -7.49 0.30
CA ILE A 545 5.77 -8.88 0.62
C ILE A 545 6.93 -9.70 1.23
N ASN A 546 6.62 -10.90 1.71
CA ASN A 546 7.58 -11.95 2.08
C ASN A 546 8.63 -11.51 3.13
N GLY A 547 8.26 -10.65 4.07
CA GLY A 547 9.15 -10.24 5.17
C GLY A 547 9.90 -8.92 4.95
N ALA A 548 9.67 -8.23 3.83
CA ALA A 548 10.19 -6.88 3.61
C ALA A 548 9.59 -5.88 4.63
N ALA A 549 10.45 -5.12 5.31
CA ALA A 549 10.10 -4.30 6.47
C ALA A 549 10.73 -2.91 6.40
N GLU A 550 10.20 -1.95 7.16
CA GLU A 550 10.77 -0.60 7.27
C GLU A 550 10.88 0.15 5.92
N ASN A 551 9.94 -0.09 5.00
CA ASN A 551 9.87 0.60 3.70
C ASN A 551 8.76 1.66 3.70
N SER A 552 8.87 2.65 2.81
CA SER A 552 7.86 3.70 2.65
C SER A 552 7.25 3.72 1.25
N ILE A 553 5.92 3.87 1.19
CA ILE A 553 5.15 4.14 -0.02
C ILE A 553 4.51 5.52 0.16
N GLY A 554 5.05 6.49 -0.55
CA GLY A 554 4.72 7.89 -0.46
C GLY A 554 5.41 8.59 0.71
N GLY A 555 4.86 9.71 1.17
CA GLY A 555 5.46 10.48 2.26
C GLY A 555 4.66 11.71 2.64
N SER A 556 5.06 12.38 3.72
CA SER A 556 4.40 13.54 4.31
C SER A 556 4.78 14.89 3.71
N ILE A 557 5.52 14.89 2.59
CA ILE A 557 5.95 16.10 1.86
C ILE A 557 5.17 16.18 0.55
N THR A 558 4.76 17.37 0.14
CA THR A 558 4.06 17.60 -1.14
C THR A 558 4.83 16.96 -2.30
N GLY A 559 4.11 16.22 -3.15
CA GLY A 559 4.67 15.51 -4.30
C GLY A 559 5.26 14.13 -3.98
N ALA A 560 5.41 13.75 -2.70
CA ALA A 560 5.87 12.42 -2.31
C ALA A 560 4.81 11.33 -2.55
N GLY A 561 3.52 11.67 -2.52
CA GLY A 561 2.41 10.74 -2.73
C GLY A 561 2.39 10.09 -4.13
N ASN A 562 2.24 8.77 -4.19
CA ASN A 562 2.05 8.06 -5.45
C ASN A 562 0.58 8.10 -5.89
N LEU A 563 0.36 8.05 -7.21
CA LEU A 563 -0.94 7.76 -7.82
C LEU A 563 -1.00 6.28 -8.16
N VAL A 564 -1.82 5.50 -7.46
CA VAL A 564 -1.91 4.05 -7.60
C VAL A 564 -3.34 3.64 -7.95
N SER A 565 -3.61 3.56 -9.24
CA SER A 565 -4.98 3.49 -9.76
C SER A 565 -5.05 2.65 -11.03
N GLY A 566 -6.21 2.11 -11.35
CA GLY A 566 -6.45 1.39 -12.59
C GLY A 566 -5.75 0.05 -12.72
N ASN A 567 -5.27 -0.54 -11.63
CA ASN A 567 -4.68 -1.89 -11.63
C ASN A 567 -5.78 -2.95 -11.56
N ASN A 568 -5.53 -4.16 -12.09
CA ASN A 568 -6.55 -5.20 -12.20
C ASN A 568 -6.98 -5.80 -10.86
N PHE A 569 -6.12 -5.75 -9.84
CA PHE A 569 -6.40 -6.27 -8.49
C PHE A 569 -6.15 -5.22 -7.39
N ILE A 570 -5.05 -5.35 -6.65
CA ILE A 570 -4.77 -4.54 -5.47
C ILE A 570 -3.91 -3.35 -5.88
N GLY A 571 -4.28 -2.14 -5.45
CA GLY A 571 -3.48 -0.95 -5.61
C GLY A 571 -2.18 -1.04 -4.81
N ILE A 572 -2.27 -1.08 -3.48
CA ILE A 572 -1.12 -1.23 -2.59
C ILE A 572 -1.29 -2.47 -1.71
N GLN A 573 -0.31 -3.37 -1.69
CA GLN A 573 -0.36 -4.63 -0.94
C GLN A 573 0.77 -4.72 0.08
N LEU A 574 0.44 -5.03 1.34
CA LEU A 574 1.38 -5.42 2.39
C LEU A 574 1.08 -6.88 2.78
N GLN A 575 2.00 -7.82 2.53
CA GLN A 575 1.68 -9.25 2.68
C GLN A 575 2.78 -10.10 3.32
N GLY A 576 2.35 -10.93 4.27
CA GLY A 576 3.13 -12.05 4.80
C GLY A 576 3.85 -11.72 6.11
N ASN A 577 4.08 -12.77 6.89
CA ASN A 577 4.75 -12.66 8.18
C ASN A 577 6.13 -12.01 8.04
N GLY A 578 6.43 -11.09 8.95
CA GLY A 578 7.65 -10.27 8.93
C GLY A 578 7.52 -8.97 8.14
N SER A 579 6.54 -8.84 7.23
CA SER A 579 6.28 -7.57 6.55
C SER A 579 5.67 -6.56 7.52
N SER A 580 6.54 -5.74 8.10
CA SER A 580 6.23 -4.93 9.27
C SER A 580 6.93 -3.58 9.26
N GLN A 581 6.42 -2.64 10.06
CA GLN A 581 6.98 -1.29 10.16
C GLN A 581 7.04 -0.55 8.82
N ASN A 582 6.23 -0.96 7.83
CA ASN A 582 6.12 -0.25 6.57
C ASN A 582 5.14 0.91 6.72
N ILE A 583 5.40 2.00 5.99
CA ILE A 583 4.65 3.25 6.07
C ILE A 583 4.04 3.57 4.70
N VAL A 584 2.73 3.74 4.63
CA VAL A 584 2.00 4.13 3.41
C VAL A 584 1.36 5.50 3.65
N GLN A 585 1.85 6.58 3.04
CA GLN A 585 1.41 7.95 3.32
C GLN A 585 1.26 8.83 2.08
N GLY A 586 0.27 9.72 2.10
CA GLY A 586 0.10 10.76 1.09
C GLY A 586 -0.32 10.27 -0.30
N ASN A 587 -0.68 8.99 -0.46
CA ASN A 587 -0.98 8.41 -1.77
C ASN A 587 -2.44 8.67 -2.20
N ILE A 588 -2.66 8.74 -3.52
CA ILE A 588 -3.99 8.71 -4.14
C ILE A 588 -4.21 7.32 -4.72
N VAL A 589 -5.27 6.63 -4.29
CA VAL A 589 -5.52 5.22 -4.62
C VAL A 589 -6.94 5.02 -5.14
N GLY A 590 -7.06 4.59 -6.40
CA GLY A 590 -8.34 4.31 -7.07
C GLY A 590 -8.99 5.53 -7.74
N LEU A 591 -8.29 6.66 -7.81
CA LEU A 591 -8.77 7.90 -8.44
C LEU A 591 -7.81 8.40 -9.53
N ASP A 592 -8.24 9.43 -10.27
CA ASP A 592 -7.38 10.27 -11.10
C ASP A 592 -6.45 11.17 -10.25
N VAL A 593 -5.50 11.82 -10.92
CA VAL A 593 -4.52 12.73 -10.27
C VAL A 593 -5.17 13.87 -9.48
N SER A 594 -6.36 14.35 -9.88
CA SER A 594 -7.08 15.40 -9.14
C SER A 594 -7.83 14.87 -7.91
N GLY A 595 -7.94 13.55 -7.75
CA GLY A 595 -8.65 12.94 -6.64
C GLY A 595 -10.17 13.13 -6.72
N THR A 596 -10.72 13.14 -7.94
CA THR A 596 -12.13 13.45 -8.20
C THR A 596 -12.86 12.41 -9.02
N GLN A 597 -12.17 11.67 -9.90
CA GLN A 597 -12.78 10.64 -10.73
C GLN A 597 -12.22 9.27 -10.40
N ALA A 598 -13.07 8.25 -10.39
CA ALA A 598 -12.64 6.87 -10.15
C ALA A 598 -11.83 6.32 -11.33
N ILE A 599 -10.64 5.80 -11.02
CA ILE A 599 -9.85 4.91 -11.87
C ILE A 599 -9.59 3.67 -11.03
N MET A 600 -10.61 2.81 -10.98
CA MET A 600 -10.79 1.75 -9.99
C MET A 600 -9.61 0.76 -9.94
N ASN A 601 -9.16 0.43 -8.73
CA ASN A 601 -8.60 -0.90 -8.43
C ASN A 601 -9.69 -1.76 -7.78
N VAL A 602 -9.53 -3.09 -7.73
CA VAL A 602 -10.46 -3.95 -6.98
C VAL A 602 -10.35 -3.64 -5.48
N VAL A 603 -9.13 -3.69 -4.94
CA VAL A 603 -8.84 -3.27 -3.57
C VAL A 603 -7.89 -2.09 -3.62
N GLY A 604 -8.18 -1.02 -2.88
CA GLY A 604 -7.27 0.12 -2.77
C GLY A 604 -5.99 -0.28 -2.05
N ILE A 605 -6.09 -0.59 -0.75
CA ILE A 605 -4.96 -1.03 0.08
C ILE A 605 -5.30 -2.34 0.79
N GLY A 606 -4.47 -3.38 0.62
CA GLY A 606 -4.64 -4.68 1.28
C GLY A 606 -3.50 -5.00 2.23
N VAL A 607 -3.82 -5.38 3.47
CA VAL A 607 -2.88 -5.91 4.46
C VAL A 607 -3.27 -7.35 4.77
N ASN A 608 -2.41 -8.31 4.46
CA ASN A 608 -2.69 -9.72 4.66
C ASN A 608 -1.54 -10.40 5.39
N ASP A 609 -1.81 -10.90 6.61
CA ASP A 609 -0.81 -11.59 7.42
C ASP A 609 0.45 -10.73 7.74
N ALA A 610 0.29 -9.40 7.74
CA ALA A 610 1.35 -8.42 7.94
C ALA A 610 1.05 -7.51 9.14
N GLN A 611 2.06 -7.19 9.95
CA GLN A 611 1.88 -6.61 11.29
C GLN A 611 2.58 -5.27 11.48
N ASN A 612 2.11 -4.45 12.40
CA ASN A 612 2.77 -3.21 12.82
C ASN A 612 3.08 -2.24 11.66
N ASN A 613 2.23 -2.17 10.65
CA ASN A 613 2.36 -1.22 9.54
C ASN A 613 1.51 0.03 9.79
N GLN A 614 1.92 1.16 9.23
CA GLN A 614 1.19 2.43 9.32
C GLN A 614 0.65 2.84 7.95
N ILE A 615 -0.65 3.08 7.87
CA ILE A 615 -1.36 3.57 6.69
C ILE A 615 -1.93 4.94 7.01
N GLY A 616 -1.27 5.97 6.51
CA GLY A 616 -1.60 7.38 6.69
C GLY A 616 -0.83 8.02 7.85
N GLY A 617 -1.34 9.14 8.37
CA GLY A 617 -0.73 9.87 9.49
C GLY A 617 -1.57 11.05 9.94
N SER A 618 -1.17 11.71 11.03
CA SER A 618 -1.96 12.77 11.68
C SER A 618 -1.93 14.13 10.98
N THR A 619 -1.12 14.29 9.92
CA THR A 619 -1.03 15.54 9.14
C THR A 619 -1.78 15.42 7.82
N ALA A 620 -2.25 16.55 7.27
CA ALA A 620 -2.94 16.56 5.98
C ALA A 620 -2.11 15.98 4.82
N ALA A 621 -0.79 16.18 4.82
CA ALA A 621 0.10 15.63 3.79
C ALA A 621 0.37 14.12 3.94
N SER A 622 0.19 13.56 5.14
CA SER A 622 0.35 12.12 5.38
C SER A 622 -0.88 11.29 4.99
N ARG A 623 -2.03 11.91 4.74
CA ARG A 623 -3.30 11.21 4.48
C ARG A 623 -3.26 10.49 3.14
N ASN A 624 -3.63 9.22 3.11
CA ASN A 624 -3.97 8.60 1.83
C ASN A 624 -5.42 8.95 1.46
N LEU A 625 -5.67 9.14 0.17
CA LEU A 625 -6.99 9.26 -0.42
C LEU A 625 -7.34 7.93 -1.10
N ILE A 626 -8.32 7.20 -0.57
CA ILE A 626 -8.62 5.81 -0.94
C ILE A 626 -10.10 5.69 -1.33
N SER A 627 -10.38 5.78 -2.63
CA SER A 627 -11.75 5.94 -3.13
C SER A 627 -11.92 5.33 -4.52
N GLY A 628 -13.17 5.08 -4.94
CA GLY A 628 -13.47 4.52 -6.25
C GLY A 628 -13.09 3.05 -6.46
N ASN A 629 -12.73 2.32 -5.40
CA ASN A 629 -12.38 0.90 -5.42
C ASN A 629 -13.58 0.03 -5.02
N GLN A 630 -13.54 -1.30 -5.21
CA GLN A 630 -14.57 -2.17 -4.62
C GLN A 630 -14.43 -2.18 -3.08
N VAL A 631 -13.21 -2.41 -2.59
CA VAL A 631 -12.87 -2.27 -1.17
C VAL A 631 -11.79 -1.19 -1.05
N GLY A 632 -12.01 -0.18 -0.21
CA GLY A 632 -11.02 0.87 0.04
C GLY A 632 -9.77 0.29 0.70
N LEU A 633 -9.92 -0.22 1.92
CA LEU A 633 -8.85 -0.84 2.69
C LEU A 633 -9.29 -2.17 3.30
N THR A 634 -8.44 -3.20 3.27
CA THR A 634 -8.71 -4.47 3.98
C THR A 634 -7.55 -4.88 4.89
N LEU A 635 -7.87 -5.36 6.09
CA LEU A 635 -6.98 -6.05 7.02
C LEU A 635 -7.46 -7.50 7.16
N GLN A 636 -6.62 -8.46 6.78
CA GLN A 636 -7.03 -9.86 6.65
C GLN A 636 -6.03 -10.83 7.29
N SER A 637 -6.59 -11.91 7.84
CA SER A 637 -5.87 -13.03 8.45
C SER A 637 -5.34 -12.69 9.85
N SER A 638 -5.07 -13.72 10.66
CA SER A 638 -4.62 -13.52 12.04
C SER A 638 -3.27 -12.81 12.17
N GLY A 639 -2.38 -12.88 11.18
CA GLY A 639 -1.14 -12.10 11.22
C GLY A 639 -1.33 -10.59 10.99
N ALA A 640 -2.49 -10.15 10.47
CA ALA A 640 -2.80 -8.73 10.35
C ALA A 640 -3.15 -8.13 11.72
N SER A 641 -2.11 -7.77 12.46
CA SER A 641 -2.22 -7.24 13.82
C SER A 641 -1.30 -6.05 14.09
N GLY A 642 -1.68 -5.20 15.05
CA GLY A 642 -0.89 -4.02 15.41
C GLY A 642 -0.81 -2.95 14.31
N ASN A 643 -1.60 -3.05 13.23
CA ASN A 643 -1.56 -2.07 12.15
C ASN A 643 -2.31 -0.79 12.56
N LEU A 644 -1.80 0.35 12.09
CA LEU A 644 -2.35 1.68 12.37
C LEU A 644 -2.88 2.30 11.07
N VAL A 645 -4.17 2.59 11.02
CA VAL A 645 -4.81 3.28 9.87
C VAL A 645 -5.17 4.69 10.32
N LEU A 646 -4.37 5.69 9.99
CA LEU A 646 -4.43 7.04 10.57
C LEU A 646 -4.76 8.11 9.53
N GLY A 647 -5.74 8.96 9.80
CA GLY A 647 -5.93 10.23 9.06
C GLY A 647 -6.36 10.10 7.60
N ASN A 648 -6.72 8.92 7.10
CA ASN A 648 -7.02 8.71 5.68
C ASN A 648 -8.38 9.31 5.28
N LEU A 649 -8.52 9.65 3.99
CA LEU A 649 -9.81 9.98 3.37
C LEU A 649 -10.30 8.78 2.56
N ILE A 650 -11.44 8.21 2.91
CA ILE A 650 -11.92 6.95 2.36
C ILE A 650 -13.35 7.10 1.84
N GLY A 651 -13.55 6.90 0.53
CA GLY A 651 -14.84 6.96 -0.16
C GLY A 651 -15.29 8.38 -0.58
N THR A 652 -14.40 9.36 -0.49
CA THR A 652 -14.64 10.77 -0.85
C THR A 652 -13.64 11.28 -1.90
N ASN A 653 -13.85 12.50 -2.39
CA ASN A 653 -12.86 13.24 -3.18
C ASN A 653 -11.73 13.80 -2.29
N ALA A 654 -10.71 14.41 -2.90
CA ALA A 654 -9.57 14.99 -2.18
C ALA A 654 -9.95 16.10 -1.16
N ALA A 655 -11.09 16.77 -1.34
CA ALA A 655 -11.60 17.78 -0.42
C ALA A 655 -12.35 17.17 0.80
N GLY A 656 -12.73 15.89 0.72
CA GLY A 656 -13.55 15.24 1.74
C GLY A 656 -14.99 15.79 1.83
N ASP A 657 -15.51 16.32 0.73
CA ASP A 657 -16.82 16.98 0.65
C ASP A 657 -17.81 16.34 -0.34
N THR A 658 -17.32 15.45 -1.22
CA THR A 658 -18.12 14.75 -2.24
C THR A 658 -17.81 13.27 -2.22
N ALA A 659 -18.84 12.41 -2.33
CA ALA A 659 -18.65 10.97 -2.39
C ALA A 659 -18.00 10.54 -3.73
N VAL A 660 -16.95 9.72 -3.64
CA VAL A 660 -16.43 8.92 -4.76
C VAL A 660 -16.38 7.48 -4.25
N PRO A 661 -17.52 6.77 -4.29
CA PRO A 661 -17.75 5.63 -3.41
C PRO A 661 -16.79 4.46 -3.65
N ASN A 662 -16.25 3.91 -2.55
CA ASN A 662 -15.97 2.48 -2.52
C ASN A 662 -17.27 1.71 -2.23
N ASP A 663 -17.28 0.38 -2.37
CA ASP A 663 -18.41 -0.40 -1.82
C ASP A 663 -18.26 -0.55 -0.31
N TYR A 664 -17.11 -1.04 0.15
CA TYR A 664 -16.70 -1.01 1.55
C TYR A 664 -15.57 -0.01 1.75
N GLY A 665 -15.66 0.83 2.78
CA GLY A 665 -14.57 1.75 3.12
C GLY A 665 -13.37 0.98 3.67
N ILE A 666 -13.56 0.32 4.82
CA ILE A 666 -12.57 -0.52 5.48
C ILE A 666 -13.20 -1.88 5.84
N GLN A 667 -12.46 -2.97 5.64
CA GLN A 667 -12.81 -4.31 6.11
C GLN A 667 -11.72 -4.88 7.03
N ILE A 668 -12.12 -5.47 8.16
CA ILE A 668 -11.26 -6.23 9.07
C ILE A 668 -11.83 -7.64 9.17
N VAL A 669 -11.12 -8.64 8.66
CA VAL A 669 -11.67 -9.97 8.40
C VAL A 669 -10.70 -11.11 8.73
N LEU A 670 -11.27 -12.32 8.81
CA LEU A 670 -10.53 -13.59 8.93
C LEU A 670 -9.56 -13.64 10.12
N GLY A 671 -9.93 -13.04 11.26
CA GLY A 671 -9.12 -13.10 12.48
C GLY A 671 -8.13 -11.95 12.66
N ALA A 672 -8.17 -10.91 11.82
CA ALA A 672 -7.36 -9.71 12.01
C ALA A 672 -7.75 -9.00 13.33
N HIS A 673 -6.77 -8.74 14.19
CA HIS A 673 -6.99 -8.33 15.57
C HIS A 673 -5.93 -7.34 16.06
N ASN A 674 -6.17 -6.62 17.16
CA ASN A 674 -5.24 -5.62 17.71
C ASN A 674 -4.86 -4.51 16.72
N ASN A 675 -5.71 -4.17 15.76
CA ASN A 675 -5.47 -3.06 14.84
C ASN A 675 -6.13 -1.78 15.34
N THR A 676 -5.58 -0.61 15.00
CA THR A 676 -6.16 0.69 15.34
C THR A 676 -6.59 1.41 14.06
N ILE A 677 -7.88 1.70 13.96
CA ILE A 677 -8.48 2.53 12.92
C ILE A 677 -8.73 3.92 13.51
N GLY A 678 -7.92 4.87 13.08
CA GLY A 678 -7.84 6.22 13.61
C GLY A 678 -6.82 6.29 14.74
N GLY A 679 -6.96 7.21 15.69
CA GLY A 679 -5.99 7.32 16.78
C GLY A 679 -6.42 8.26 17.90
N ASP A 680 -5.62 8.31 18.96
CA ASP A 680 -5.87 9.09 20.17
C ASP A 680 -5.19 10.48 20.16
N THR A 681 -4.74 10.93 18.99
CA THR A 681 -4.13 12.25 18.78
C THR A 681 -4.91 13.05 17.73
N LEU A 682 -4.87 14.37 17.82
CA LEU A 682 -5.56 15.25 16.88
C LEU A 682 -5.07 14.98 15.44
N GLY A 683 -6.01 14.81 14.52
CA GLY A 683 -5.72 14.55 13.10
C GLY A 683 -5.45 13.09 12.75
N ALA A 684 -5.34 12.17 13.74
CA ALA A 684 -5.17 10.74 13.48
C ALA A 684 -6.47 10.02 13.06
N GLY A 685 -7.64 10.64 13.25
CA GLY A 685 -8.93 10.10 12.82
C GLY A 685 -9.10 10.05 11.31
N ASN A 686 -9.61 8.93 10.78
CA ASN A 686 -9.94 8.81 9.36
C ASN A 686 -11.29 9.46 9.05
N LEU A 687 -11.46 9.95 7.81
CA LEU A 687 -12.75 10.24 7.22
C LEU A 687 -13.21 9.00 6.42
N ILE A 688 -14.30 8.36 6.86
CA ILE A 688 -14.84 7.13 6.24
C ILE A 688 -16.28 7.39 5.81
N SER A 689 -16.47 7.83 4.59
CA SER A 689 -17.73 8.42 4.14
C SER A 689 -18.02 8.10 2.67
N GLY A 690 -19.29 8.14 2.29
CA GLY A 690 -19.72 7.96 0.90
C GLY A 690 -19.55 6.55 0.36
N ASN A 691 -19.33 5.53 1.20
CA ASN A 691 -19.18 4.13 0.77
C ASN A 691 -20.56 3.47 0.59
N ARG A 692 -20.72 2.60 -0.43
CA ARG A 692 -22.05 2.08 -0.82
C ARG A 692 -22.67 1.10 0.17
N ILE A 693 -21.88 0.40 0.97
CA ILE A 693 -22.35 -0.69 1.85
C ILE A 693 -22.00 -0.40 3.31
N VAL A 694 -20.75 -0.53 3.73
CA VAL A 694 -20.36 -0.25 5.11
C VAL A 694 -19.13 0.65 5.09
N GLY A 695 -19.12 1.70 5.92
CA GLY A 695 -17.95 2.52 6.15
C GLY A 695 -16.79 1.68 6.70
N LEU A 696 -16.97 1.09 7.88
CA LEU A 696 -16.01 0.16 8.50
C LEU A 696 -16.70 -1.14 8.94
N ALA A 697 -16.32 -2.27 8.34
CA ALA A 697 -16.83 -3.59 8.71
C ALA A 697 -15.76 -4.42 9.44
N ILE A 698 -16.05 -4.86 10.66
CA ILE A 698 -15.28 -5.86 11.41
C ILE A 698 -16.08 -7.13 11.41
N HIS A 699 -15.56 -8.17 10.76
CA HIS A 699 -16.32 -9.36 10.44
C HIS A 699 -15.49 -10.64 10.68
N GLY A 700 -16.09 -11.61 11.34
CA GLY A 700 -15.60 -12.98 11.41
C GLY A 700 -15.08 -13.33 12.79
N THR A 701 -15.16 -14.61 13.12
CA THR A 701 -14.60 -15.15 14.36
C THR A 701 -13.10 -14.83 14.47
N GLY A 702 -12.69 -14.31 15.63
CA GLY A 702 -11.31 -13.92 15.89
C GLY A 702 -10.95 -12.49 15.43
N SER A 703 -11.83 -11.80 14.68
CA SER A 703 -11.67 -10.38 14.37
C SER A 703 -11.98 -9.56 15.63
N ALA A 704 -10.97 -9.46 16.50
CA ALA A 704 -11.16 -9.03 17.88
C ALA A 704 -10.14 -7.99 18.33
N GLN A 705 -10.43 -7.31 19.44
CA GLN A 705 -9.50 -6.33 20.05
C GLN A 705 -9.05 -5.23 19.08
N ASN A 706 -9.87 -4.92 18.07
CA ASN A 706 -9.61 -3.80 17.18
C ASN A 706 -10.20 -2.53 17.79
N ASN A 707 -9.46 -1.45 17.64
CA ASN A 707 -9.76 -0.14 18.21
C ASN A 707 -10.16 0.82 17.10
N VAL A 708 -11.31 1.49 17.24
CA VAL A 708 -11.80 2.48 16.27
C VAL A 708 -11.91 3.82 16.98
N TRP A 709 -10.92 4.70 16.78
CA TRP A 709 -10.73 5.91 17.58
C TRP A 709 -10.69 7.19 16.74
N GLY A 710 -11.44 8.21 17.16
CA GLY A 710 -11.28 9.57 16.64
C GLY A 710 -11.78 9.78 15.20
N ASN A 711 -12.50 8.84 14.60
CA ASN A 711 -12.90 8.88 13.19
C ASN A 711 -14.13 9.75 12.93
N LEU A 712 -14.22 10.29 11.72
CA LEU A 712 -15.43 10.90 11.16
C LEU A 712 -16.04 9.92 10.15
N ILE A 713 -17.25 9.44 10.41
CA ILE A 713 -17.89 8.37 9.62
C ILE A 713 -19.27 8.85 9.14
N GLY A 714 -19.45 8.88 7.82
CA GLY A 714 -20.69 9.29 7.15
C GLY A 714 -20.91 10.81 7.03
N THR A 715 -19.89 11.61 7.33
CA THR A 715 -19.92 13.08 7.25
C THR A 715 -18.83 13.64 6.31
N ASN A 716 -18.82 14.95 6.08
CA ASN A 716 -17.69 15.64 5.47
C ASN A 716 -16.53 15.83 6.46
N LEU A 717 -15.37 16.28 5.98
CA LEU A 717 -14.17 16.49 6.80
C LEU A 717 -14.36 17.45 8.00
N ASN A 718 -15.39 18.31 7.95
CA ASN A 718 -15.73 19.25 9.02
C ASN A 718 -16.76 18.68 10.02
N GLY A 719 -17.33 17.49 9.77
CA GLY A 719 -18.38 16.90 10.59
C GLY A 719 -19.68 17.73 10.63
N THR A 720 -20.02 18.39 9.53
CA THR A 720 -21.15 19.35 9.42
C THR A 720 -22.17 18.98 8.34
N THR A 721 -21.82 18.12 7.40
CA THR A 721 -22.71 17.70 6.30
C THR A 721 -22.63 16.19 6.12
N ALA A 722 -23.76 15.55 5.80
CA ALA A 722 -23.81 14.13 5.53
C ALA A 722 -23.13 13.80 4.19
N ILE A 723 -22.27 12.80 4.22
CA ILE A 723 -21.75 12.07 3.05
C ILE A 723 -21.89 10.59 3.41
N GLY A 724 -23.14 10.17 3.55
CA GLY A 724 -23.48 8.91 4.22
C GLY A 724 -22.85 7.68 3.59
N ASN A 725 -22.44 6.75 4.44
CA ASN A 725 -22.38 5.35 4.03
C ASN A 725 -23.80 4.77 4.08
N ASP A 726 -23.99 3.51 3.70
CA ASP A 726 -25.22 2.79 4.06
C ASP A 726 -25.22 2.47 5.57
N VAL A 727 -24.32 1.62 6.05
CA VAL A 727 -24.00 1.46 7.48
C VAL A 727 -22.70 2.18 7.84
N GLY A 728 -22.65 2.88 8.98
CA GLY A 728 -21.42 3.53 9.46
C GLY A 728 -20.34 2.52 9.86
N ILE A 729 -20.57 1.81 10.95
CA ILE A 729 -19.70 0.74 11.48
C ILE A 729 -20.52 -0.55 11.61
N GLY A 730 -20.02 -1.66 11.08
CA GLY A 730 -20.60 -3.00 11.26
C GLY A 730 -19.69 -3.91 12.09
N LEU A 731 -20.19 -4.44 13.20
CA LEU A 731 -19.59 -5.49 14.01
C LEU A 731 -20.35 -6.80 13.76
N LEU A 732 -19.81 -7.65 12.90
CA LEU A 732 -20.56 -8.70 12.22
C LEU A 732 -19.98 -10.09 12.51
N VAL A 733 -20.86 -11.08 12.70
CA VAL A 733 -20.58 -12.54 12.66
C VAL A 733 -19.29 -12.94 13.38
N GLY A 734 -19.33 -13.04 14.70
CA GLY A 734 -18.20 -13.46 15.53
C GLY A 734 -17.17 -12.38 15.87
N ALA A 735 -17.38 -11.13 15.43
CA ALA A 735 -16.56 -10.00 15.86
C ALA A 735 -16.72 -9.77 17.36
N SER A 736 -15.61 -9.74 18.11
CA SER A 736 -15.66 -9.68 19.57
C SER A 736 -14.60 -8.80 20.20
N GLN A 737 -14.85 -8.27 21.40
CA GLN A 737 -13.86 -7.47 22.15
C GLN A 737 -13.33 -6.24 21.38
N ASN A 738 -14.09 -5.68 20.44
CA ASN A 738 -13.67 -4.48 19.72
C ASN A 738 -14.12 -3.21 20.48
N GLU A 739 -13.29 -2.17 20.48
CA GLU A 739 -13.58 -0.87 21.12
C GLU A 739 -13.91 0.17 20.04
N ILE A 740 -15.16 0.63 20.02
CA ILE A 740 -15.62 1.73 19.16
C ILE A 740 -15.68 2.99 20.01
N GLY A 741 -14.71 3.87 19.82
CA GLY A 741 -14.53 5.09 20.59
C GLY A 741 -13.66 4.86 21.82
N GLY A 742 -13.92 5.55 22.92
CA GLY A 742 -13.17 5.38 24.16
C GLY A 742 -13.47 6.47 25.16
N THR A 743 -12.74 6.48 26.27
CA THR A 743 -13.03 7.36 27.42
C THR A 743 -12.42 8.76 27.33
N THR A 744 -11.72 9.09 26.25
CA THR A 744 -11.11 10.41 26.05
C THR A 744 -11.70 11.10 24.82
N SER A 745 -11.70 12.43 24.79
CA SER A 745 -12.23 13.20 23.66
C SER A 745 -11.50 12.92 22.34
N ALA A 746 -10.21 12.57 22.38
CA ALA A 746 -9.44 12.23 21.19
C ALA A 746 -9.84 10.88 20.57
N LYS A 747 -10.34 9.93 21.39
CA LYS A 747 -10.83 8.63 20.91
C LYS A 747 -12.27 8.66 20.40
N ARG A 748 -13.02 9.72 20.66
CA ARG A 748 -14.43 9.86 20.24
C ARG A 748 -14.57 9.81 18.73
N ASN A 749 -15.38 8.89 18.23
CA ASN A 749 -15.82 8.94 16.83
C ASN A 749 -17.05 9.84 16.69
N LEU A 750 -17.20 10.45 15.52
CA LEU A 750 -18.43 11.02 15.01
C LEU A 750 -19.02 10.04 13.98
N ILE A 751 -20.19 9.46 14.25
CA ILE A 751 -20.81 8.42 13.44
C ILE A 751 -22.21 8.88 13.05
N SER A 752 -22.34 9.50 11.89
CA SER A 752 -23.51 10.31 11.55
C SER A 752 -23.77 10.33 10.05
N GLY A 753 -24.99 10.65 9.63
CA GLY A 753 -25.35 10.82 8.23
C GLY A 753 -25.44 9.53 7.41
N ASN A 754 -25.37 8.35 8.03
CA ASN A 754 -25.46 7.07 7.35
C ASN A 754 -26.93 6.72 7.02
N GLN A 755 -27.18 6.02 5.93
CA GLN A 755 -28.55 5.74 5.47
C GLN A 755 -29.29 4.71 6.34
N ASP A 756 -28.54 3.86 7.04
CA ASP A 756 -29.04 2.86 7.97
C ASP A 756 -28.49 3.11 9.40
N ALA A 757 -27.94 2.10 10.07
CA ALA A 757 -27.39 2.26 11.41
C ALA A 757 -26.05 3.03 11.41
N GLY A 758 -25.86 3.89 12.41
CA GLY A 758 -24.54 4.43 12.74
C GLY A 758 -23.59 3.30 13.14
N VAL A 759 -24.01 2.49 14.12
CA VAL A 759 -23.31 1.25 14.52
C VAL A 759 -24.27 0.07 14.47
N LEU A 760 -23.96 -0.94 13.65
CA LEU A 760 -24.68 -2.21 13.57
C LEU A 760 -23.87 -3.31 14.27
N ILE A 761 -24.48 -4.06 15.17
CA ILE A 761 -23.92 -5.24 15.82
C ILE A 761 -24.82 -6.43 15.48
N GLN A 762 -24.30 -7.45 14.78
CA GLN A 762 -25.12 -8.56 14.28
C GLN A 762 -24.35 -9.89 14.25
N ASP A 763 -25.02 -11.00 14.60
CA ASP A 763 -24.41 -12.34 14.64
C ASP A 763 -24.94 -13.29 13.54
N ARG A 764 -25.37 -12.75 12.39
CA ARG A 764 -25.91 -13.54 11.26
C ARG A 764 -25.18 -13.28 9.95
N GLU A 765 -24.85 -14.33 9.20
CA GLU A 765 -24.31 -14.22 7.83
C GLU A 765 -25.40 -14.01 6.78
N THR A 766 -26.61 -14.54 7.03
CA THR A 766 -27.79 -14.44 6.16
C THR A 766 -29.06 -14.38 7.00
N GLU A 767 -30.19 -13.97 6.42
CA GLU A 767 -31.48 -13.91 7.15
C GLU A 767 -31.94 -15.26 7.72
N THR A 768 -31.55 -16.38 7.09
CA THR A 768 -31.90 -17.74 7.54
C THR A 768 -30.88 -18.34 8.51
N ASP A 769 -29.85 -17.58 8.85
CA ASP A 769 -28.76 -18.06 9.70
C ASP A 769 -29.18 -18.07 11.18
N THR A 770 -29.11 -19.24 11.81
CA THR A 770 -29.42 -19.42 13.22
C THR A 770 -28.21 -19.90 14.03
N THR A 771 -27.02 -19.97 13.43
CA THR A 771 -25.81 -20.32 14.18
C THR A 771 -25.34 -19.12 14.99
N ASN A 772 -24.90 -19.37 16.23
CA ASN A 772 -24.23 -18.37 17.04
C ASN A 772 -22.75 -18.34 16.63
N HIS A 773 -22.30 -17.22 16.08
CA HIS A 773 -20.91 -17.01 15.66
C HIS A 773 -20.09 -16.32 16.75
N GLY A 774 -20.73 -15.81 17.80
CA GLY A 774 -20.07 -15.23 18.96
C GLY A 774 -19.80 -13.73 18.86
N THR A 775 -20.63 -12.95 18.15
CA THR A 775 -20.56 -11.48 18.18
C THR A 775 -20.87 -10.95 19.59
N THR A 776 -19.82 -10.72 20.38
CA THR A 776 -19.93 -10.53 21.83
C THR A 776 -18.84 -9.61 22.39
N ALA A 777 -19.07 -9.06 23.58
CA ALA A 777 -18.09 -8.26 24.32
C ALA A 777 -17.52 -7.05 23.56
N ASN A 778 -18.24 -6.55 22.55
CA ASN A 778 -17.87 -5.29 21.89
C ASN A 778 -18.31 -4.09 22.74
N TRP A 779 -17.53 -3.03 22.73
CA TRP A 779 -17.75 -1.84 23.56
C TRP A 779 -17.84 -0.59 22.70
N VAL A 780 -19.02 0.05 22.68
CA VAL A 780 -19.26 1.33 21.99
C VAL A 780 -19.27 2.43 23.06
N ALA A 781 -18.22 3.26 23.12
CA ALA A 781 -18.01 4.19 24.21
C ALA A 781 -17.60 5.60 23.75
N GLY A 782 -18.17 6.63 24.39
CA GLY A 782 -17.72 8.02 24.25
C GLY A 782 -17.96 8.66 22.87
N ASN A 783 -18.77 8.06 22.01
CA ASN A 783 -19.02 8.49 20.64
C ASN A 783 -20.13 9.54 20.55
N TYR A 784 -20.11 10.33 19.47
CA TYR A 784 -21.24 11.14 19.01
C TYR A 784 -21.88 10.43 17.81
N ILE A 785 -23.16 10.10 17.92
CA ILE A 785 -23.88 9.28 16.96
C ILE A 785 -25.18 9.97 16.55
N GLY A 786 -25.29 10.34 15.27
CA GLY A 786 -26.45 11.03 14.68
C GLY A 786 -26.41 12.56 14.79
N THR A 787 -25.33 13.13 15.33
CA THR A 787 -25.14 14.57 15.51
C THR A 787 -24.02 15.12 14.62
N ASN A 788 -23.81 16.44 14.63
CA ASN A 788 -22.61 17.09 14.09
C ASN A 788 -21.43 17.00 15.07
N LEU A 789 -20.25 17.47 14.65
CA LEU A 789 -19.04 17.42 15.48
C LEU A 789 -19.17 18.16 16.84
N ALA A 790 -19.97 19.22 16.89
CA ALA A 790 -20.26 19.96 18.12
C ALA A 790 -21.25 19.23 19.04
N GLY A 791 -21.98 18.25 18.52
CA GLY A 791 -23.01 17.51 19.24
C GLY A 791 -24.29 18.32 19.49
N ASP A 792 -24.57 19.37 18.71
CA ASP A 792 -25.67 20.31 18.92
C ASP A 792 -26.68 20.39 17.76
N ALA A 793 -26.40 19.75 16.62
CA ALA A 793 -27.32 19.64 15.49
C ALA A 793 -27.36 18.20 14.95
N ALA A 794 -28.48 17.81 14.35
CA ALA A 794 -28.65 16.48 13.77
C ALA A 794 -27.90 16.35 12.42
N ILE A 795 -27.19 15.24 12.26
CA ILE A 795 -26.78 14.69 10.97
C ILE A 795 -27.22 13.23 11.01
N ALA A 796 -28.49 13.01 10.70
CA ALA A 796 -29.21 11.81 11.10
C ALA A 796 -28.62 10.54 10.48
N ASN A 797 -28.45 9.50 11.31
CA ASN A 797 -28.55 8.13 10.82
C ASN A 797 -30.02 7.69 10.87
N LYS A 798 -30.34 6.49 10.36
CA LYS A 798 -31.64 5.87 10.64
C LYS A 798 -31.72 5.45 12.11
N TRP A 799 -30.85 4.51 12.51
CA TRP A 799 -30.66 4.10 13.89
C TRP A 799 -29.31 4.60 14.40
N GLY A 800 -29.23 5.02 15.66
CA GLY A 800 -27.93 5.36 16.24
C GLY A 800 -27.07 4.11 16.40
N VAL A 801 -27.54 3.18 17.23
CA VAL A 801 -26.94 1.87 17.44
C VAL A 801 -28.01 0.79 17.27
N ALA A 802 -27.77 -0.20 16.43
CA ALA A 802 -28.65 -1.36 16.23
C ALA A 802 -27.92 -2.65 16.65
N ILE A 803 -28.50 -3.40 17.57
CA ILE A 803 -28.03 -4.71 18.06
C ILE A 803 -29.05 -5.75 17.61
N ALA A 804 -28.62 -6.75 16.85
CA ALA A 804 -29.55 -7.65 16.16
C ALA A 804 -29.12 -9.12 16.19
N PHE A 805 -30.05 -10.02 16.50
CA PHE A 805 -30.01 -11.48 16.29
C PHE A 805 -28.74 -12.21 16.78
N GLY A 806 -28.88 -13.00 17.85
CA GLY A 806 -27.80 -13.89 18.34
C GLY A 806 -26.62 -13.18 19.03
N THR A 807 -26.60 -11.84 19.03
CA THR A 807 -25.55 -11.03 19.67
C THR A 807 -25.69 -11.01 21.19
N ALA A 808 -24.61 -11.26 21.93
CA ALA A 808 -24.68 -11.28 23.39
C ALA A 808 -23.58 -10.51 24.11
N GLY A 809 -23.88 -9.94 25.27
CA GLY A 809 -22.84 -9.36 26.13
C GLY A 809 -22.13 -8.14 25.55
N ASN A 810 -22.73 -7.39 24.64
CA ASN A 810 -22.16 -6.14 24.12
C ASN A 810 -22.54 -4.96 25.02
N ARG A 811 -21.68 -3.93 25.07
CA ARG A 811 -21.85 -2.77 25.96
C ARG A 811 -21.90 -1.48 25.15
N ILE A 812 -22.96 -0.70 25.33
CA ILE A 812 -23.16 0.63 24.75
C ILE A 812 -23.10 1.66 25.88
N GLY A 813 -22.03 2.42 25.92
CA GLY A 813 -21.76 3.45 26.93
C GLY A 813 -20.91 2.94 28.08
N GLY A 814 -21.01 3.60 29.23
CA GLY A 814 -20.27 3.23 30.42
C GLY A 814 -20.45 4.21 31.58
N VAL A 815 -20.08 3.76 32.78
CA VAL A 815 -20.24 4.52 34.03
C VAL A 815 -19.31 5.75 34.12
N GLU A 816 -18.16 5.67 33.46
CA GLU A 816 -17.19 6.78 33.42
C GLU A 816 -17.71 7.92 32.52
N PRO A 817 -17.58 9.20 32.91
CA PRO A 817 -18.09 10.33 32.11
C PRO A 817 -17.62 10.34 30.66
N GLY A 818 -16.38 9.91 30.41
CA GLY A 818 -15.82 9.82 29.05
C GLY A 818 -16.35 8.66 28.21
N ALA A 819 -16.89 7.60 28.83
CA ALA A 819 -17.44 6.44 28.12
C ALA A 819 -18.87 6.66 27.60
N ARG A 820 -19.52 7.74 28.01
CA ARG A 820 -20.92 8.05 27.70
C ARG A 820 -21.06 8.44 26.23
N ASN A 821 -21.88 7.71 25.48
CA ASN A 821 -22.22 8.14 24.11
C ASN A 821 -23.28 9.24 24.14
N VAL A 822 -23.23 10.11 23.15
CA VAL A 822 -24.34 11.00 22.77
C VAL A 822 -25.00 10.39 21.54
N ILE A 823 -26.21 9.86 21.69
CA ILE A 823 -26.93 9.13 20.64
C ILE A 823 -28.23 9.88 20.36
N SER A 824 -28.20 10.76 19.36
CA SER A 824 -29.19 11.81 19.18
C SER A 824 -29.35 12.16 17.70
N GLY A 825 -30.50 12.71 17.31
CA GLY A 825 -30.74 13.19 15.94
C GLY A 825 -30.99 12.09 14.92
N ASN A 826 -31.22 10.84 15.33
CA ASN A 826 -31.49 9.73 14.42
C ASN A 826 -32.98 9.71 14.01
N THR A 827 -33.29 9.27 12.78
CA THR A 827 -34.68 9.33 12.27
C THR A 827 -35.58 8.24 12.85
N ASP A 828 -35.01 7.25 13.51
CA ASP A 828 -35.68 6.14 14.20
C ASP A 828 -35.15 6.07 15.64
N ALA A 829 -35.01 4.89 16.24
CA ALA A 829 -34.49 4.72 17.59
C ALA A 829 -33.03 5.19 17.73
N GLY A 830 -32.71 5.81 18.87
CA GLY A 830 -31.34 6.04 19.29
C GLY A 830 -30.59 4.70 19.44
N VAL A 831 -31.15 3.78 20.22
CA VAL A 831 -30.63 2.40 20.37
C VAL A 831 -31.74 1.38 20.12
N GLN A 832 -31.51 0.45 19.20
CA GLN A 832 -32.39 -0.70 18.96
C GLN A 832 -31.70 -2.00 19.38
N ILE A 833 -32.44 -2.86 20.10
CA ILE A 833 -32.06 -4.24 20.41
C ILE A 833 -33.16 -5.14 19.88
N GLU A 834 -32.84 -6.02 18.94
CA GLU A 834 -33.81 -6.81 18.21
C GLU A 834 -33.42 -8.28 18.07
N GLY A 835 -34.42 -9.15 18.19
CA GLY A 835 -34.34 -10.52 17.69
C GLY A 835 -33.95 -11.54 18.75
N VAL A 836 -34.38 -12.78 18.53
CA VAL A 836 -34.05 -13.91 19.39
C VAL A 836 -32.53 -14.06 19.54
N GLY A 837 -32.08 -14.21 20.79
CA GLY A 837 -30.67 -14.36 21.14
C GLY A 837 -29.91 -13.04 21.25
N ALA A 838 -30.54 -11.89 20.98
CA ALA A 838 -29.99 -10.58 21.37
C ALA A 838 -30.12 -10.42 22.89
N SER A 839 -29.13 -10.92 23.64
CA SER A 839 -29.23 -11.04 25.09
C SER A 839 -28.02 -10.62 25.90
N ALA A 840 -28.21 -10.33 27.19
CA ALA A 840 -27.15 -9.87 28.08
C ALA A 840 -26.40 -8.62 27.59
N ASN A 841 -26.97 -7.84 26.66
CA ASN A 841 -26.39 -6.58 26.22
C ASN A 841 -26.69 -5.49 27.24
N GLN A 842 -25.79 -4.52 27.35
CA GLN A 842 -25.84 -3.46 28.35
C GLN A 842 -25.86 -2.10 27.66
N VAL A 843 -26.83 -1.25 27.99
CA VAL A 843 -26.90 0.14 27.55
C VAL A 843 -26.85 1.01 28.79
N GLU A 844 -25.74 1.67 29.07
CA GLU A 844 -25.53 2.40 30.33
C GLU A 844 -24.80 3.74 30.16
N GLY A 845 -25.19 4.72 30.99
CA GLY A 845 -24.55 6.04 31.08
C GLY A 845 -24.73 6.93 29.85
N ASN A 846 -25.53 6.57 28.85
CA ASN A 846 -25.65 7.32 27.61
C ASN A 846 -26.53 8.57 27.75
N THR A 847 -26.31 9.56 26.90
CA THR A 847 -27.21 10.69 26.67
C THR A 847 -27.94 10.48 25.34
N ILE A 848 -29.27 10.34 25.38
CA ILE A 848 -30.09 9.90 24.25
C ILE A 848 -31.24 10.90 24.03
N GLY A 849 -31.22 11.59 22.88
CA GLY A 849 -32.23 12.57 22.44
C GLY A 849 -31.92 14.04 22.81
N LEU A 850 -30.86 14.27 23.60
CA LEU A 850 -30.35 15.62 23.92
C LEU A 850 -29.05 15.91 23.18
N ASN A 851 -28.69 17.19 23.09
CA ASN A 851 -27.37 17.63 22.65
C ASN A 851 -26.27 17.16 23.63
N ALA A 852 -25.02 17.22 23.21
CA ALA A 852 -23.89 16.78 24.02
C ALA A 852 -23.69 17.54 25.34
N ALA A 853 -24.22 18.76 25.44
CA ALA A 853 -24.20 19.56 26.65
C ALA A 853 -25.34 19.21 27.63
N GLY A 854 -26.34 18.43 27.21
CA GLY A 854 -27.57 18.17 27.97
C GLY A 854 -28.47 19.40 28.15
N THR A 855 -28.33 20.42 27.31
CA THR A 855 -29.00 21.74 27.44
C THR A 855 -30.03 22.03 26.34
N GLY A 856 -30.23 21.11 25.40
CA GLY A 856 -31.14 21.26 24.27
C GLY A 856 -31.47 19.91 23.65
N THR A 857 -32.58 19.83 22.92
CA THR A 857 -32.99 18.60 22.23
C THR A 857 -32.29 18.46 20.88
N VAL A 858 -31.89 17.23 20.57
CA VAL A 858 -31.50 16.79 19.23
C VAL A 858 -32.18 15.44 19.06
N ALA A 859 -33.49 15.50 18.79
CA ALA A 859 -34.39 14.39 19.01
C ALA A 859 -34.05 13.18 18.12
N ASN A 860 -34.03 11.99 18.71
CA ASN A 860 -34.31 10.77 17.96
C ASN A 860 -35.83 10.62 17.77
N TYR A 861 -36.28 9.63 17.01
CA TYR A 861 -37.69 9.25 17.04
C TYR A 861 -38.06 8.62 18.39
N ASP A 862 -37.56 7.42 18.66
CA ASP A 862 -37.62 6.78 19.98
C ASP A 862 -36.23 6.83 20.65
N GLY A 863 -36.18 6.78 21.98
CA GLY A 863 -34.90 6.73 22.70
C GLY A 863 -34.22 5.37 22.57
N ILE A 864 -34.83 4.34 23.20
CA ILE A 864 -34.36 2.95 23.16
C ILE A 864 -35.53 2.03 22.81
N THR A 865 -35.33 1.08 21.90
CA THR A 865 -36.33 0.06 21.53
C THR A 865 -35.79 -1.35 21.77
N LEU A 866 -36.57 -2.21 22.45
CA LEU A 866 -36.29 -3.64 22.63
C LEU A 866 -37.42 -4.45 21.99
N ILE A 867 -37.12 -5.22 20.93
CA ILE A 867 -38.16 -5.83 20.10
C ILE A 867 -37.88 -7.27 19.66
N GLN A 868 -38.93 -7.99 19.25
CA GLN A 868 -38.88 -9.26 18.52
C GLN A 868 -38.04 -10.39 19.18
N GLY A 869 -38.11 -10.53 20.50
CA GLY A 869 -37.41 -11.61 21.20
C GLY A 869 -36.09 -11.22 21.87
N ALA A 870 -35.79 -9.92 21.97
CA ALA A 870 -34.65 -9.43 22.73
C ALA A 870 -34.84 -9.74 24.22
N SER A 871 -33.91 -10.46 24.84
CA SER A 871 -34.06 -10.95 26.21
C SER A 871 -32.88 -10.67 27.12
N ASP A 872 -33.11 -10.59 28.42
CA ASP A 872 -32.03 -10.51 29.44
C ASP A 872 -31.06 -9.33 29.24
N ASN A 873 -31.51 -8.23 28.63
CA ASN A 873 -30.69 -7.03 28.43
C ASN A 873 -30.82 -6.07 29.61
N LEU A 874 -29.74 -5.33 29.91
CA LEU A 874 -29.71 -4.31 30.96
C LEU A 874 -29.73 -2.91 30.33
N ILE A 875 -30.74 -2.13 30.68
CA ILE A 875 -30.83 -0.70 30.34
C ILE A 875 -30.65 0.13 31.62
N GLY A 876 -29.52 0.81 31.71
CA GLY A 876 -29.10 1.59 32.87
C GLY A 876 -28.23 0.77 33.82
N GLY A 877 -28.43 0.91 35.13
CA GLY A 877 -27.68 0.15 36.13
C GLY A 877 -27.98 0.56 37.57
N ALA A 878 -27.39 -0.16 38.53
CA ALA A 878 -27.64 0.04 39.95
C ALA A 878 -27.01 1.33 40.51
N THR A 879 -26.05 1.93 39.82
CA THR A 879 -25.43 3.21 40.20
C THR A 879 -26.02 4.36 39.40
N THR A 880 -26.04 5.55 40.00
CA THR A 880 -26.48 6.77 39.30
C THR A 880 -25.65 7.08 38.04
N SER A 881 -24.38 6.66 38.02
CA SER A 881 -23.48 6.82 36.88
C SER A 881 -23.76 5.86 35.73
N ALA A 882 -24.41 4.72 35.97
CA ALA A 882 -24.83 3.76 34.96
C ALA A 882 -26.19 4.13 34.33
N GLY A 883 -26.98 4.99 34.98
CA GLY A 883 -28.26 5.47 34.44
C GLY A 883 -28.11 6.23 33.12
N ASN A 884 -28.90 5.86 32.12
CA ASN A 884 -28.99 6.64 30.89
C ASN A 884 -29.86 7.89 31.11
N VAL A 885 -29.56 8.97 30.40
CA VAL A 885 -30.44 10.13 30.24
C VAL A 885 -31.17 9.99 28.90
N ILE A 886 -32.48 9.74 28.94
CA ILE A 886 -33.31 9.41 27.76
C ILE A 886 -34.46 10.42 27.68
N SER A 887 -34.22 11.50 26.94
CA SER A 887 -35.04 12.71 27.04
C SER A 887 -35.05 13.47 25.72
N GLY A 888 -36.11 14.25 25.48
CA GLY A 888 -36.22 15.07 24.26
C GLY A 888 -36.41 14.27 22.97
N ASN A 889 -36.74 12.97 23.04
CA ASN A 889 -37.06 12.17 21.86
C ASN A 889 -38.45 12.55 21.33
N ALA A 890 -38.67 12.43 20.01
CA ALA A 890 -39.90 12.85 19.37
C ALA A 890 -41.11 11.98 19.75
N HIS A 891 -40.88 10.74 20.17
CA HIS A 891 -41.89 9.78 20.56
C HIS A 891 -41.60 9.19 21.95
N THR A 892 -41.39 7.88 22.11
CA THR A 892 -41.28 7.21 23.41
C THR A 892 -39.85 7.19 23.90
N GLY A 893 -39.63 7.35 25.21
CA GLY A 893 -38.30 7.21 25.82
C GLY A 893 -37.74 5.79 25.67
N ILE A 894 -38.42 4.80 26.26
CA ILE A 894 -38.08 3.37 26.11
C ILE A 894 -39.30 2.59 25.62
N PHE A 895 -39.16 1.86 24.51
CA PHE A 895 -40.23 1.07 23.90
C PHE A 895 -39.88 -0.42 23.90
N VAL A 896 -40.71 -1.25 24.51
CA VAL A 896 -40.51 -2.71 24.64
C VAL A 896 -41.67 -3.43 23.97
N GLN A 897 -41.38 -4.24 22.94
CA GLN A 897 -42.41 -4.83 22.09
C GLN A 897 -42.13 -6.29 21.70
N GLY A 898 -43.20 -7.08 21.59
CA GLY A 898 -43.18 -8.34 20.82
C GLY A 898 -43.00 -9.58 21.69
N GLN A 899 -43.53 -10.69 21.20
CA GLN A 899 -43.46 -11.98 21.88
C GLN A 899 -42.00 -12.42 22.10
N GLY A 900 -41.72 -12.90 23.31
CA GLY A 900 -40.38 -13.37 23.70
C GLY A 900 -39.41 -12.23 24.05
N THR A 901 -39.82 -10.97 23.94
CA THR A 901 -39.06 -9.84 24.48
C THR A 901 -39.23 -9.82 26.01
N SER A 902 -38.30 -10.48 26.72
CA SER A 902 -38.48 -10.82 28.13
C SER A 902 -37.20 -10.82 28.97
N GLY A 903 -37.34 -10.79 30.30
CA GLY A 903 -36.18 -10.81 31.20
C GLY A 903 -35.31 -9.55 31.15
N ASN A 904 -35.72 -8.52 30.41
CA ASN A 904 -34.95 -7.28 30.31
C ASN A 904 -35.10 -6.47 31.62
N LEU A 905 -33.97 -5.95 32.12
CA LEU A 905 -33.90 -5.14 33.33
C LEU A 905 -33.64 -3.68 32.96
N ILE A 906 -34.61 -2.82 33.25
CA ILE A 906 -34.55 -1.38 33.01
C ILE A 906 -34.45 -0.70 34.36
N GLN A 907 -33.28 -0.22 34.79
CA GLN A 907 -33.06 0.31 36.14
C GLN A 907 -32.17 1.56 36.17
N GLY A 908 -32.39 2.44 37.15
CA GLY A 908 -31.53 3.61 37.37
C GLY A 908 -31.55 4.69 36.28
N ASN A 909 -32.45 4.62 35.28
CA ASN A 909 -32.48 5.57 34.16
C ASN A 909 -33.17 6.89 34.54
N GLN A 910 -32.83 7.96 33.81
CA GLN A 910 -33.47 9.27 33.90
C GLN A 910 -34.19 9.57 32.59
N ILE A 911 -35.52 9.66 32.63
CA ILE A 911 -36.38 9.66 31.45
C ILE A 911 -37.28 10.90 31.47
N GLY A 912 -37.12 11.77 30.45
CA GLY A 912 -37.85 13.04 30.31
C GLY A 912 -37.23 14.23 31.05
N THR A 913 -36.01 14.07 31.56
CA THR A 913 -35.26 15.08 32.35
C THR A 913 -33.80 15.25 31.91
N SER A 914 -33.09 16.31 32.32
CA SER A 914 -31.69 16.62 31.91
C SER A 914 -30.60 15.86 32.67
N GLY A 915 -30.92 14.79 33.41
CA GLY A 915 -29.98 14.15 34.32
C GLY A 915 -29.92 14.77 35.73
N SER A 916 -30.72 15.80 36.00
CA SER A 916 -31.01 16.38 37.32
C SER A 916 -32.51 16.67 37.41
N ASP A 917 -33.09 16.73 38.61
CA ASP A 917 -34.55 16.88 38.75
C ASP A 917 -35.08 18.29 38.38
N ALA A 918 -34.20 19.19 37.92
CA ALA A 918 -34.46 20.62 37.81
C ALA A 918 -34.93 21.10 36.43
N ALA A 919 -34.71 20.37 35.33
CA ALA A 919 -35.06 20.80 33.97
C ALA A 919 -35.86 19.74 33.20
N ALA A 920 -37.04 20.14 32.70
CA ALA A 920 -37.94 19.29 31.93
C ALA A 920 -37.50 19.21 30.46
N TRP A 921 -37.27 17.99 29.98
CA TRP A 921 -36.94 17.68 28.59
C TRP A 921 -37.82 16.52 28.11
N PRO A 922 -39.12 16.77 27.89
CA PRO A 922 -40.12 15.74 27.64
C PRO A 922 -39.73 14.86 26.46
N ASN A 923 -39.92 13.54 26.59
CA ASN A 923 -40.17 12.72 25.39
C ASN A 923 -41.57 13.03 24.87
N GLY A 924 -41.78 13.00 23.55
CA GLY A 924 -43.04 13.45 22.93
C GLY A 924 -44.26 12.58 23.25
N SER A 925 -44.05 11.34 23.67
CA SER A 925 -45.08 10.37 24.07
C SER A 925 -44.79 9.83 25.48
N HIS A 926 -44.86 8.51 25.68
CA HIS A 926 -44.63 7.86 26.96
C HIS A 926 -43.17 7.93 27.41
N GLY A 927 -42.93 7.94 28.72
CA GLY A 927 -41.59 7.70 29.24
C GLY A 927 -41.11 6.28 28.92
N LEU A 928 -41.96 5.29 29.20
CA LEU A 928 -41.73 3.89 28.86
C LEU A 928 -43.05 3.23 28.41
N LEU A 929 -43.01 2.42 27.34
CA LEU A 929 -44.15 1.65 26.84
C LEU A 929 -43.77 0.17 26.69
N LEU A 930 -44.53 -0.73 27.31
CA LEU A 930 -44.50 -2.18 27.05
C LEU A 930 -45.74 -2.58 26.26
N THR A 931 -45.60 -3.32 25.16
CA THR A 931 -46.76 -3.73 24.34
C THR A 931 -46.54 -5.04 23.56
N SER A 932 -47.59 -5.50 22.88
CA SER A 932 -47.57 -6.59 21.89
C SER A 932 -46.93 -7.89 22.42
N ASN A 933 -47.32 -8.30 23.62
CA ASN A 933 -46.90 -9.56 24.25
C ASN A 933 -45.45 -9.55 24.77
N ALA A 934 -44.88 -8.38 25.05
CA ALA A 934 -43.66 -8.28 25.86
C ALA A 934 -43.96 -8.75 27.29
N GLU A 935 -43.15 -9.65 27.83
CA GLU A 935 -43.46 -10.35 29.08
C GLU A 935 -42.26 -10.48 30.01
N ALA A 936 -42.49 -10.65 31.31
CA ALA A 936 -41.45 -10.94 32.28
C ALA A 936 -40.27 -9.93 32.30
N ASN A 937 -40.51 -8.66 31.98
CA ASN A 937 -39.51 -7.59 32.07
C ASN A 937 -39.59 -6.90 33.43
N GLN A 938 -38.47 -6.38 33.91
CA GLN A 938 -38.41 -5.64 35.17
C GLN A 938 -38.06 -4.17 34.91
N VAL A 939 -38.96 -3.27 35.31
CA VAL A 939 -38.72 -1.82 35.33
C VAL A 939 -38.47 -1.40 36.77
N GLY A 940 -37.21 -1.10 37.06
CA GLY A 940 -36.69 -0.66 38.34
C GLY A 940 -35.78 -1.70 39.01
N PRO A 941 -35.13 -1.36 40.12
CA PRO A 941 -35.36 -0.16 40.92
C PRO A 941 -34.74 1.12 40.34
N GLY A 942 -35.19 2.28 40.83
CA GLY A 942 -34.46 3.54 40.74
C GLY A 942 -34.55 4.31 39.43
N ASN A 943 -35.45 3.97 38.50
CA ASN A 943 -35.69 4.87 37.36
C ASN A 943 -36.42 6.13 37.82
N LYS A 944 -36.04 7.28 37.26
CA LYS A 944 -36.73 8.56 37.39
C LYS A 944 -37.43 8.86 36.06
N ILE A 945 -38.76 8.84 36.06
CA ILE A 945 -39.59 8.96 34.86
C ILE A 945 -40.55 10.12 35.05
N MET A 946 -40.25 11.25 34.43
CA MET A 946 -40.98 12.49 34.68
C MET A 946 -41.02 13.40 33.48
N TYR A 947 -41.99 14.32 33.47
CA TYR A 947 -42.18 15.33 32.43
C TYR A 947 -42.50 14.81 31.04
N ASN A 948 -42.82 13.53 30.83
CA ASN A 948 -43.10 13.01 29.49
C ASN A 948 -44.44 13.51 28.92
N GLY A 949 -44.53 13.61 27.58
CA GLY A 949 -45.67 14.11 26.83
C GLY A 949 -46.90 13.18 26.80
N GLY A 950 -46.77 11.98 27.34
CA GLY A 950 -47.85 11.05 27.65
C GLY A 950 -47.69 10.45 29.05
N ASN A 951 -48.07 9.18 29.21
CA ASN A 951 -47.90 8.46 30.48
C ASN A 951 -46.43 8.31 30.90
N GLY A 952 -46.18 8.22 32.21
CA GLY A 952 -44.86 7.83 32.72
C GLY A 952 -44.48 6.43 32.23
N ILE A 953 -45.25 5.43 32.65
CA ILE A 953 -45.19 4.06 32.13
C ILE A 953 -46.56 3.65 31.57
N ALA A 954 -46.58 3.08 30.36
CA ALA A 954 -47.74 2.47 29.75
C ALA A 954 -47.50 0.97 29.51
N ILE A 955 -48.50 0.13 29.82
CA ILE A 955 -48.51 -1.30 29.51
C ILE A 955 -49.74 -1.58 28.67
N ASP A 956 -49.55 -1.99 27.41
CA ASP A 956 -50.62 -2.14 26.43
C ASP A 956 -50.76 -3.58 25.92
N GLY A 957 -52.00 -4.05 25.85
CA GLY A 957 -52.35 -5.36 25.30
C GLY A 957 -52.47 -6.46 26.36
N ASN A 958 -53.48 -7.29 26.17
CA ASN A 958 -53.91 -8.35 27.08
C ASN A 958 -52.88 -9.48 27.34
N LEU A 959 -51.90 -9.65 26.45
CA LEU A 959 -50.85 -10.66 26.57
C LEU A 959 -49.51 -10.08 27.04
N THR A 960 -49.45 -8.77 27.32
CA THR A 960 -48.25 -8.07 27.83
C THR A 960 -48.19 -8.21 29.36
N VAL A 961 -48.06 -9.46 29.83
CA VAL A 961 -48.16 -9.86 31.25
C VAL A 961 -46.78 -10.15 31.85
N GLY A 962 -46.67 -10.36 33.16
CA GLY A 962 -45.36 -10.74 33.73
C GLY A 962 -44.45 -9.57 34.07
N ASN A 963 -44.81 -8.34 33.71
CA ASN A 963 -43.91 -7.19 33.80
C ASN A 963 -43.97 -6.56 35.20
N THR A 964 -42.83 -6.59 35.90
CA THR A 964 -42.69 -6.06 37.27
C THR A 964 -42.26 -4.59 37.23
N ILE A 965 -43.04 -3.70 37.85
CA ILE A 965 -42.70 -2.29 38.02
C ILE A 965 -42.37 -2.08 39.51
N THR A 966 -41.14 -1.71 39.84
CA THR A 966 -40.69 -1.70 41.25
C THR A 966 -39.79 -0.51 41.56
N GLN A 967 -40.03 0.17 42.67
CA GLN A 967 -39.16 1.22 43.24
C GLN A 967 -38.75 2.32 42.23
N ASN A 968 -39.66 2.72 41.35
CA ASN A 968 -39.42 3.82 40.41
C ASN A 968 -39.93 5.15 40.98
N SER A 969 -39.27 6.23 40.62
CA SER A 969 -39.75 7.60 40.82
C SER A 969 -40.52 8.06 39.59
N ILE A 970 -41.85 8.06 39.63
CA ILE A 970 -42.72 8.37 38.48
C ILE A 970 -43.71 9.46 38.86
N TYR A 971 -43.52 10.65 38.31
CA TYR A 971 -44.29 11.84 38.67
C TYR A 971 -44.18 12.94 37.62
N ARG A 972 -45.15 13.86 37.58
CA ARG A 972 -45.18 15.05 36.71
C ARG A 972 -45.15 14.70 35.22
N ASN A 973 -45.69 13.55 34.84
CA ASN A 973 -45.96 13.26 33.43
C ASN A 973 -47.29 13.92 33.03
N THR A 974 -47.49 14.18 31.74
CA THR A 974 -48.73 14.84 31.27
C THR A 974 -49.90 13.86 31.20
N GLY A 975 -49.63 12.57 31.00
CA GLY A 975 -50.58 11.47 31.13
C GLY A 975 -50.56 10.85 32.54
N ALA A 976 -51.12 9.65 32.66
CA ALA A 976 -51.09 8.90 33.91
C ALA A 976 -49.66 8.43 34.24
N GLU A 977 -49.32 8.39 35.52
CA GLU A 977 -47.97 8.00 35.95
C GLU A 977 -47.67 6.53 35.64
N LEU A 978 -48.64 5.64 35.86
CA LEU A 978 -48.59 4.23 35.44
C LEU A 978 -49.99 3.80 34.95
N GLN A 979 -50.09 3.38 33.68
CA GLN A 979 -51.37 3.02 33.05
C GLN A 979 -51.33 1.67 32.32
N PHE A 980 -52.44 0.94 32.45
CA PHE A 980 -52.74 -0.27 31.66
C PHE A 980 -53.74 0.07 30.54
N LEU A 981 -53.36 -0.20 29.30
CA LEU A 981 -54.14 0.04 28.09
C LEU A 981 -54.65 -1.31 27.55
N ASN A 982 -55.94 -1.38 27.21
CA ASN A 982 -56.60 -2.57 26.64
C ASN A 982 -56.45 -3.89 27.45
N PRO A 983 -56.69 -3.92 28.77
CA PRO A 983 -56.67 -5.17 29.53
C PRO A 983 -57.88 -6.05 29.16
N ASN A 984 -57.69 -7.37 28.95
CA ASN A 984 -58.81 -8.29 28.92
C ASN A 984 -59.36 -8.45 30.34
N THR A 985 -60.60 -8.01 30.57
CA THR A 985 -61.36 -8.29 31.79
C THR A 985 -61.37 -9.79 32.14
N PRO A 986 -61.31 -10.12 33.45
CA PRO A 986 -62.52 -10.64 34.08
C PRO A 986 -62.89 -9.87 35.35
N THR A 987 -64.14 -9.38 35.36
CA THR A 987 -64.95 -8.87 36.48
C THR A 987 -64.40 -7.72 37.34
N PRO A 988 -65.15 -6.60 37.50
CA PRO A 988 -64.81 -5.54 38.45
C PRO A 988 -64.77 -6.10 39.88
N ILE A 989 -63.77 -5.71 40.67
CA ILE A 989 -63.89 -5.81 42.12
C ILE A 989 -64.84 -4.72 42.58
N GLN A 990 -65.99 -5.13 43.11
CA GLN A 990 -67.07 -4.26 43.61
C GLN A 990 -66.76 -3.52 44.92
N SER A 991 -65.50 -3.42 45.34
CA SER A 991 -65.11 -2.57 46.46
C SER A 991 -63.67 -2.11 46.31
N THR A 992 -63.46 -0.80 46.18
CA THR A 992 -62.16 -0.16 46.37
C THR A 992 -61.55 -0.64 47.70
N PRO A 993 -60.33 -1.20 47.72
CA PRO A 993 -59.70 -1.56 48.99
C PRO A 993 -59.63 -0.34 49.89
N GLN A 994 -60.13 -0.45 51.13
CA GLN A 994 -59.99 0.61 52.12
C GLN A 994 -58.53 0.62 52.57
N ILE A 995 -57.78 1.61 52.09
CA ILE A 995 -56.37 1.82 52.44
C ILE A 995 -56.32 2.98 53.43
N GLU A 996 -56.09 2.65 54.71
CA GLU A 996 -56.09 3.61 55.80
C GLU A 996 -54.67 3.91 56.26
N TYR A 997 -54.36 5.20 56.43
CA TYR A 997 -53.16 5.64 57.14
C TYR A 997 -53.51 6.04 58.57
N LEU A 998 -53.11 5.20 59.52
CA LEU A 998 -53.25 5.44 60.94
C LEU A 998 -52.12 6.36 61.40
N ALA A 999 -52.30 7.67 61.20
CA ALA A 999 -51.29 8.70 61.45
C ALA A 999 -50.65 8.63 62.85
N ALA A 1000 -51.44 8.31 63.88
CA ALA A 1000 -50.95 8.20 65.27
C ALA A 1000 -49.95 7.05 65.48
N SER A 1001 -50.04 5.98 64.69
CA SER A 1001 -49.15 4.82 64.76
C SER A 1001 -48.20 4.72 63.57
N GLN A 1002 -48.34 5.62 62.59
CA GLN A 1002 -47.59 5.64 61.34
C GLN A 1002 -47.70 4.31 60.57
N ILE A 1003 -48.88 3.70 60.61
CA ILE A 1003 -49.18 2.41 59.97
C ILE A 1003 -50.10 2.66 58.77
N ILE A 1004 -49.74 2.10 57.62
CA ILE A 1004 -50.69 1.87 56.52
C ILE A 1004 -51.28 0.48 56.72
N SER A 1005 -52.61 0.42 56.85
CA SER A 1005 -53.36 -0.82 56.97
C SER A 1005 -54.34 -0.96 55.80
N ALA A 1006 -54.39 -2.15 55.21
CA ALA A 1006 -55.28 -2.49 54.11
C ALA A 1006 -55.50 -4.00 54.06
N THR A 1007 -56.59 -4.43 53.43
CA THR A 1007 -56.78 -5.83 53.00
C THR A 1007 -56.63 -5.88 51.49
N LEU A 1008 -55.58 -6.55 51.03
CA LEU A 1008 -55.18 -6.69 49.62
C LEU A 1008 -55.05 -8.17 49.28
N CYS A 1009 -54.38 -8.51 48.18
CA CYS A 1009 -54.12 -9.90 47.82
C CYS A 1009 -53.10 -10.55 48.77
N ALA A 1010 -53.25 -11.85 49.05
CA ALA A 1010 -52.39 -12.59 49.99
C ALA A 1010 -50.95 -12.69 49.50
N ASN A 1011 -49.99 -12.51 50.41
CA ASN A 1011 -48.54 -12.52 50.15
C ASN A 1011 -48.06 -11.51 49.08
N CYS A 1012 -48.88 -10.54 48.70
CA CYS A 1012 -48.52 -9.53 47.72
C CYS A 1012 -47.52 -8.51 48.28
N THR A 1013 -46.67 -8.01 47.38
CA THR A 1013 -45.69 -6.96 47.66
C THR A 1013 -46.35 -5.60 47.52
N ILE A 1014 -46.23 -4.76 48.53
CA ILE A 1014 -46.75 -3.39 48.55
C ILE A 1014 -45.58 -2.43 48.60
N GLU A 1015 -45.52 -1.49 47.68
CA GLU A 1015 -44.53 -0.41 47.70
C GLU A 1015 -45.23 0.89 48.06
N VAL A 1016 -44.72 1.59 49.08
CA VAL A 1016 -45.25 2.87 49.55
C VAL A 1016 -44.36 4.01 49.06
N PHE A 1017 -44.99 5.02 48.49
CA PHE A 1017 -44.36 6.19 47.92
C PHE A 1017 -44.87 7.47 48.60
N GLY A 1018 -43.96 8.42 48.76
CA GLY A 1018 -44.26 9.78 49.19
C GLY A 1018 -44.48 10.69 47.99
N ASN A 1019 -45.45 11.60 48.09
CA ASN A 1019 -45.81 12.55 47.04
C ASN A 1019 -46.02 13.95 47.59
N THR A 1020 -45.63 14.96 46.81
CA THR A 1020 -45.92 16.37 47.09
C THR A 1020 -47.30 16.81 46.56
N SER A 1021 -47.86 16.10 45.57
CA SER A 1021 -49.19 16.33 45.01
C SER A 1021 -50.24 15.38 45.57
N SER A 1022 -51.51 15.82 45.56
CA SER A 1022 -52.67 14.99 45.95
C SER A 1022 -53.02 13.90 44.92
N GLU A 1023 -52.59 14.05 43.66
CA GLU A 1023 -52.74 13.02 42.64
C GLU A 1023 -51.83 11.82 42.95
N PRO A 1024 -52.33 10.56 42.82
CA PRO A 1024 -51.52 9.37 43.06
C PRO A 1024 -50.35 9.28 42.09
N ALA A 1025 -49.13 9.48 42.61
CA ALA A 1025 -47.87 9.34 41.90
C ALA A 1025 -46.87 8.53 42.72
N GLY A 1026 -45.66 8.35 42.21
CA GLY A 1026 -44.56 7.76 42.96
C GLY A 1026 -43.35 8.69 42.98
N GLU A 1027 -43.43 9.86 43.61
CA GLU A 1027 -42.31 10.82 43.59
C GLU A 1027 -41.06 10.27 44.32
N ALA A 1028 -41.24 9.65 45.49
CA ALA A 1028 -40.16 9.01 46.22
C ALA A 1028 -40.57 7.66 46.81
N PHE A 1029 -39.84 6.59 46.49
CA PHE A 1029 -39.99 5.31 47.16
C PHE A 1029 -39.58 5.41 48.63
N ILE A 1030 -40.46 5.01 49.54
CA ILE A 1030 -40.21 5.03 50.99
C ILE A 1030 -39.87 3.62 51.47
N ARG A 1031 -40.75 2.65 51.18
CA ARG A 1031 -40.64 1.31 51.76
C ARG A 1031 -41.42 0.26 50.97
N GLN A 1032 -40.88 -0.96 50.98
CA GLN A 1032 -41.56 -2.18 50.57
C GLN A 1032 -42.06 -2.97 51.78
N CYS A 1033 -43.29 -3.47 51.68
CA CYS A 1033 -43.97 -4.29 52.67
C CYS A 1033 -44.61 -5.51 51.98
N VAL A 1034 -44.96 -6.54 52.75
CA VAL A 1034 -45.62 -7.75 52.23
C VAL A 1034 -46.86 -8.02 53.07
N THR A 1035 -47.99 -8.29 52.45
CA THR A 1035 -49.20 -8.73 53.15
C THR A 1035 -49.03 -10.16 53.68
N ASP A 1036 -49.67 -10.51 54.77
CA ASP A 1036 -49.65 -11.90 55.24
C ASP A 1036 -50.45 -12.87 54.33
N GLY A 1037 -50.49 -14.15 54.72
CA GLY A 1037 -51.23 -15.20 53.99
C GLY A 1037 -52.75 -15.00 53.92
N SER A 1038 -53.30 -14.00 54.64
CA SER A 1038 -54.70 -13.58 54.58
C SER A 1038 -54.92 -12.27 53.82
N GLY A 1039 -53.84 -11.67 53.27
CA GLY A 1039 -53.92 -10.40 52.54
C GLY A 1039 -53.91 -9.16 53.42
N ILE A 1040 -53.64 -9.29 54.72
CA ILE A 1040 -53.60 -8.13 55.63
C ILE A 1040 -52.25 -7.44 55.52
N LEU A 1041 -52.27 -6.14 55.27
CA LEU A 1041 -51.11 -5.25 55.28
C LEU A 1041 -50.98 -4.55 56.64
N ASN A 1042 -49.80 -4.65 57.23
CA ASN A 1042 -49.37 -3.82 58.37
C ASN A 1042 -48.00 -3.22 58.06
N CYS A 1043 -48.00 -2.14 57.28
CA CYS A 1043 -46.76 -1.47 56.88
C CYS A 1043 -46.54 -0.26 57.79
N GLN A 1044 -45.49 -0.26 58.61
CA GLN A 1044 -45.21 0.83 59.56
C GLN A 1044 -43.89 1.51 59.20
N ASP A 1045 -43.89 2.82 59.00
CA ASP A 1045 -42.69 3.60 58.78
C ASP A 1045 -42.83 5.05 59.24
N ALA A 1046 -41.81 5.58 59.92
CA ALA A 1046 -41.81 6.95 60.39
C ALA A 1046 -41.74 7.97 59.24
N ALA A 1047 -41.15 7.59 58.10
CA ALA A 1047 -41.06 8.42 56.92
C ALA A 1047 -42.43 8.69 56.27
N PHE A 1048 -43.48 7.93 56.60
CA PHE A 1048 -44.83 8.22 56.11
C PHE A 1048 -45.32 9.60 56.54
N ALA A 1049 -44.94 10.05 57.75
CA ALA A 1049 -45.35 11.35 58.27
C ALA A 1049 -44.57 12.53 57.66
N THR A 1050 -43.50 12.28 56.89
CA THR A 1050 -42.70 13.34 56.26
C THR A 1050 -43.25 13.77 54.91
N TRP A 1051 -44.25 13.06 54.37
CA TRP A 1051 -44.85 13.33 53.07
C TRP A 1051 -46.30 13.79 53.22
N PRO A 1052 -46.75 14.83 52.48
CA PRO A 1052 -48.11 15.34 52.57
C PRO A 1052 -49.15 14.37 51.98
N TYR A 1053 -48.74 13.54 51.01
CA TYR A 1053 -49.57 12.49 50.43
C TYR A 1053 -48.75 11.21 50.28
N LEU A 1054 -49.42 10.08 50.45
CA LEU A 1054 -48.83 8.76 50.25
C LEU A 1054 -49.58 8.04 49.15
N ALA A 1055 -48.86 7.28 48.33
CA ALA A 1055 -49.45 6.37 47.37
C ALA A 1055 -48.84 4.98 47.50
N ILE A 1056 -49.56 3.97 47.01
CA ILE A 1056 -49.07 2.60 46.98
C ILE A 1056 -49.19 1.98 45.59
N THR A 1057 -48.28 1.05 45.28
CA THR A 1057 -48.47 0.04 44.23
C THR A 1057 -48.53 -1.34 44.86
N VAL A 1058 -49.17 -2.28 44.17
CA VAL A 1058 -49.36 -3.67 44.61
C VAL A 1058 -48.85 -4.60 43.53
N THR A 1059 -47.93 -5.50 43.87
CA THR A 1059 -47.40 -6.54 42.99
C THR A 1059 -47.78 -7.92 43.54
N ASP A 1060 -48.32 -8.80 42.69
CA ASP A 1060 -48.79 -10.12 43.10
C ASP A 1060 -47.65 -11.10 43.49
N ALA A 1061 -47.98 -12.10 44.31
CA ALA A 1061 -47.02 -13.07 44.85
C ALA A 1061 -46.71 -14.27 43.91
N GLY A 1062 -47.18 -14.22 42.66
CA GLY A 1062 -47.16 -15.34 41.71
C GLY A 1062 -46.05 -15.24 40.65
N ALA A 1063 -45.98 -16.25 39.78
CA ALA A 1063 -45.02 -16.29 38.65
C ALA A 1063 -45.20 -15.15 37.62
N ALA A 1064 -46.27 -14.35 37.74
CA ALA A 1064 -46.60 -13.25 36.83
C ALA A 1064 -46.20 -11.86 37.35
N GLY A 1065 -45.76 -11.69 38.60
CA GLY A 1065 -45.18 -10.44 39.15
C GLY A 1065 -45.80 -9.10 38.69
N THR A 1066 -47.11 -9.02 38.48
CA THR A 1066 -47.75 -7.89 37.81
C THR A 1066 -48.06 -6.78 38.80
N THR A 1067 -47.57 -5.57 38.52
CA THR A 1067 -47.72 -4.39 39.42
C THR A 1067 -48.94 -3.54 39.05
N SER A 1068 -49.72 -3.09 40.02
CA SER A 1068 -50.84 -2.16 39.81
C SER A 1068 -50.41 -0.73 39.48
N GLY A 1069 -51.34 0.10 39.00
CA GLY A 1069 -51.19 1.56 39.05
C GLY A 1069 -51.07 2.11 40.48
N PHE A 1070 -50.80 3.41 40.63
CA PHE A 1070 -50.72 4.09 41.92
C PHE A 1070 -52.11 4.31 42.56
N TYR A 1071 -52.20 4.06 43.86
CA TYR A 1071 -53.39 4.33 44.68
C TYR A 1071 -53.07 5.31 45.80
N ALA A 1072 -53.89 6.34 46.00
CA ALA A 1072 -53.74 7.24 47.15
C ALA A 1072 -54.11 6.55 48.48
N VAL A 1073 -53.39 6.92 49.55
CA VAL A 1073 -53.64 6.46 50.91
C VAL A 1073 -54.41 7.54 51.70
N GLY A 1074 -55.55 7.20 52.30
CA GLY A 1074 -56.24 8.08 53.28
C GLY A 1074 -57.19 9.17 52.75
N GLY A 1075 -57.64 9.11 51.49
CA GLY A 1075 -58.58 10.09 50.91
C GLY A 1075 -59.94 9.50 50.54
N GLY A 1076 -61.03 9.95 51.18
CA GLY A 1076 -62.42 9.58 50.86
C GLY A 1076 -63.06 10.37 49.70
N VAL A 1077 -62.25 10.82 48.72
CA VAL A 1077 -62.75 11.51 47.53
C VAL A 1077 -62.29 10.70 46.32
N GLU A 1078 -63.24 10.09 45.62
CA GLU A 1078 -63.00 9.46 44.33
C GLU A 1078 -62.41 10.48 43.35
N PRO A 1079 -61.24 10.23 42.75
CA PRO A 1079 -60.98 10.75 41.42
C PRO A 1079 -61.98 10.07 40.49
N SER A 1080 -62.70 10.85 39.69
CA SER A 1080 -63.51 10.35 38.57
C SER A 1080 -62.58 9.60 37.61
N CYS A 1081 -62.43 8.31 37.84
CA CYS A 1081 -61.54 7.45 37.11
C CYS A 1081 -62.43 6.56 36.25
N ASP A 1082 -62.56 6.90 34.98
CA ASP A 1082 -63.41 6.15 34.03
C ASP A 1082 -62.98 4.67 33.88
N TYR A 1083 -61.83 4.24 34.45
CA TYR A 1083 -61.39 2.83 34.46
C TYR A 1083 -60.50 2.45 35.67
N CYS A 1084 -60.92 2.75 36.90
CA CYS A 1084 -60.17 2.30 38.09
C CYS A 1084 -60.44 0.84 38.48
N VAL A 1085 -59.39 0.19 38.99
CA VAL A 1085 -59.33 -1.13 39.66
C VAL A 1085 -59.02 -2.34 38.75
N TYR A 1086 -57.74 -2.71 38.69
CA TYR A 1086 -57.30 -4.08 38.37
C TYR A 1086 -56.39 -4.57 39.52
N LEU A 1087 -56.96 -5.19 40.55
CA LEU A 1087 -56.23 -6.24 41.27
C LEU A 1087 -56.42 -7.50 40.41
N PRO A 1088 -55.37 -8.21 39.98
CA PRO A 1088 -55.56 -9.55 39.45
C PRO A 1088 -56.00 -10.45 40.62
N LEU A 1089 -57.31 -10.57 40.81
CA LEU A 1089 -57.86 -11.67 41.59
C LEU A 1089 -57.67 -12.94 40.76
N ALA A 1090 -56.75 -13.77 41.25
CA ALA A 1090 -56.48 -15.14 40.87
C ALA A 1090 -57.56 -15.81 40.01
N ILE A 1091 -57.17 -16.31 38.83
CA ILE A 1091 -57.84 -17.48 38.25
C ILE A 1091 -56.75 -18.50 37.92
N LYS A 1092 -56.97 -19.71 38.43
CA LYS A 1092 -56.13 -20.92 38.35
C LYS A 1092 -55.63 -21.26 36.95
#